data_AF-A0A520YZF0-F1
#
_entry.id   AF-A0A520YZF0-F1
#
_cell.length_a   1.000
_cell.length_b   1.000
_cell.length_c   1.000
_cell.angle_alpha   90.00
_cell.angle_beta   90.00
_cell.angle_gamma   90.00
#
_symmetry.space_group_name_H-M   'P 1'
#
loop_
_entity.id
_entity.type
_entity.pdbx_description
1 polymer ?
#
loop_
_entity_poly.entity_id
_entity_poly.type
_entity_poly.pdbx_seq_one_letter_code
_entity_poly.pdbx_strand_id
1 'polypeptide(L)'
;MNRANGIPAPRTGVALKRAEVKLASIAVLMAAILLCATVALALCTLVPPANAGQAAQAMSALIGAERFLLGESTPTPEQRVNWDIAPNGGDGQLNWADVSHIQQRLLNGVPLLNALQAVPLRQDSVATRHEYTWHGEAGRSPLASHTESLQYPGKPVALQRFYDRRGNLIKTVNAAGLVTRLENYNANGQPQSITEINGTVTKLQYHPRGWLLRSTLEHPDNSANNLTTSYRYDDTGKLNRVVFPSGRYIDYLHDARGELVAMRDAGGQQINYQLDAAGNRVVESLCTRTELASEVDISPVTDIGCIEHFRLLRLHDGNNRLRRNIDGRGARSNFEYDDNGRLLSIENASGHKDQTAYNALEQLISLAHVPAQDTPPSGQAASEPVAFHYRTDDALLGIDAPGDSTDYLVDAYSSVVQSSSEAHGVSQFGFDVAGNQVTAVDAEGRQQVFHYDALNRLVRVQVPGEPDAQIDYLFGAQGVDAHAAGRLVYIRDGSGSIQHTYDFAGRLARRNIQIGDQEYPIKYFYDADGQLTGVDYPGIRELRYTLNASGEVREIRLDDQLLATEISYLPFGPPRSVSLANGITRKSIYALDYTLTAVEDIGVNFRATQSFNFDAVGNLLTLSRTGVAPEQWHFAYDSKSRLTHASDASGSINFAYDSAGNRLSRKRLDSDGAAVELNTYAYADNGNRLSSVQSSIGGSGQLAFGYDASGKLLSRSGAGNANVELVYNGFGRVKTAIVANEVVARFSYNALGQRVSKLTDGALWHFIYDETGRLLGRIDILGAQSIWYVYLQDQRIARIIGANGDTAVEFYHNDHLGRPWALSNASGELVWQASYAPFGNRTVKVENTLPQWLGLPGQLYDRESGFWYNYQRDYDSDSGRYLQGDPLGVQGGLNTYMYAGANPLRFTDPYGLFFFGPVCGSGASARFVPDGRFTDACQKHDDCYGGCGNSKEQCDLNLCTDGACLYGFMLSTVFSGASGNAFDDAQKGCDDCE
;
A
#
# COMPACT_ATOMS: atom_id res chain seq x y z
N MET A 1 -2.53 67.28 -36.56
CA MET A 1 -2.84 67.23 -38.01
C MET A 1 -3.10 65.76 -38.33
N ASN A 2 -4.27 65.34 -38.81
CA ASN A 2 -5.09 66.07 -39.77
C ASN A 2 -6.59 66.08 -39.46
N ARG A 3 -7.17 67.22 -39.83
CA ARG A 3 -8.59 67.62 -39.79
C ARG A 3 -9.53 66.48 -40.23
N ALA A 4 -10.71 66.37 -39.62
CA ALA A 4 -11.95 66.95 -40.18
C ALA A 4 -13.21 66.62 -39.33
N ASN A 5 -13.87 67.68 -38.88
CA ASN A 5 -15.32 67.98 -38.87
C ASN A 5 -16.38 66.90 -38.54
N GLY A 6 -17.33 67.27 -37.66
CA GLY A 6 -18.76 66.98 -37.89
C GLY A 6 -19.64 66.59 -36.69
N ILE A 7 -20.31 67.59 -36.10
CA ILE A 7 -21.52 67.57 -35.21
C ILE A 7 -22.68 66.71 -35.81
N PRO A 8 -23.68 66.13 -35.08
CA PRO A 8 -24.33 66.59 -33.81
C PRO A 8 -24.60 65.55 -32.69
N ALA A 9 -24.93 66.06 -31.48
CA ALA A 9 -25.60 65.35 -30.39
C ALA A 9 -27.15 65.46 -30.51
N PRO A 10 -28.00 64.57 -29.94
CA PRO A 10 -28.42 64.74 -28.53
C PRO A 10 -28.86 63.49 -27.72
N ARG A 11 -28.62 63.56 -26.40
CA ARG A 11 -29.38 63.01 -25.22
C ARG A 11 -30.14 61.66 -25.32
N THR A 12 -29.56 60.59 -24.76
CA THR A 12 -30.28 59.41 -24.18
C THR A 12 -29.50 58.74 -23.03
N GLY A 13 -29.11 59.49 -21.99
CA GLY A 13 -28.21 59.01 -20.93
C GLY A 13 -28.81 58.22 -19.75
N VAL A 14 -30.11 57.91 -19.71
CA VAL A 14 -30.75 57.25 -18.53
C VAL A 14 -31.46 55.93 -18.88
N ALA A 15 -31.68 55.62 -20.15
CA ALA A 15 -32.40 54.40 -20.54
C ALA A 15 -31.50 53.16 -20.69
N LEU A 16 -30.21 53.31 -21.09
CA LEU A 16 -29.33 52.16 -21.30
C LEU A 16 -28.86 51.48 -20.00
N LYS A 17 -28.67 52.22 -18.90
CA LYS A 17 -28.34 51.61 -17.58
C LYS A 17 -29.47 50.77 -16.97
N ARG A 18 -30.74 50.96 -17.40
CA ARG A 18 -31.88 50.14 -16.92
C ARG A 18 -32.08 48.85 -17.71
N ALA A 19 -31.53 48.74 -18.92
CA ALA A 19 -31.61 47.53 -19.73
C ALA A 19 -30.53 46.50 -19.35
N GLU A 20 -29.31 46.96 -19.03
CA GLU A 20 -28.21 46.08 -18.60
C GLU A 20 -28.47 45.45 -17.22
N VAL A 21 -29.09 46.19 -16.29
CA VAL A 21 -29.50 45.65 -14.98
C VAL A 21 -30.64 44.63 -15.15
N LYS A 22 -31.59 44.86 -16.07
CA LYS A 22 -32.67 43.89 -16.34
C LYS A 22 -32.18 42.59 -16.99
N LEU A 23 -31.18 42.64 -17.89
CA LEU A 23 -30.61 41.42 -18.47
C LEU A 23 -29.78 40.63 -17.45
N ALA A 24 -29.02 41.31 -16.57
CA ALA A 24 -28.30 40.66 -15.48
C ALA A 24 -29.25 40.02 -14.46
N SER A 25 -30.37 40.68 -14.13
CA SER A 25 -31.41 40.11 -13.27
C SER A 25 -32.10 38.90 -13.88
N ILE A 26 -32.34 38.87 -15.20
CA ILE A 26 -32.94 37.71 -15.89
C ILE A 26 -31.95 36.53 -15.95
N ALA A 27 -30.64 36.78 -16.12
CA ALA A 27 -29.63 35.72 -16.14
C ALA A 27 -29.43 35.06 -14.77
N VAL A 28 -29.45 35.84 -13.68
CA VAL A 28 -29.37 35.32 -12.30
C VAL A 28 -30.66 34.59 -11.91
N LEU A 29 -31.82 35.08 -12.38
CA LEU A 29 -33.11 34.42 -12.18
C LEU A 29 -33.17 33.07 -12.92
N MET A 30 -32.65 32.99 -14.15
CA MET A 30 -32.54 31.73 -14.91
C MET A 30 -31.59 30.73 -14.22
N ALA A 31 -30.50 31.19 -13.62
CA ALA A 31 -29.59 30.34 -12.85
C ALA A 31 -30.24 29.81 -11.55
N ALA A 32 -31.06 30.62 -10.88
CA ALA A 32 -31.84 30.20 -9.70
C ALA A 32 -32.97 29.22 -10.07
N ILE A 33 -33.62 29.41 -11.23
CA ILE A 33 -34.62 28.49 -11.79
C ILE A 33 -33.98 27.13 -12.12
N LEU A 34 -32.79 27.11 -12.73
CA LEU A 34 -32.05 25.88 -12.99
C LEU A 34 -31.63 25.17 -11.70
N LEU A 35 -31.17 25.92 -10.69
CA LEU A 35 -30.76 25.36 -9.40
C LEU A 35 -31.96 24.81 -8.60
N CYS A 36 -33.12 25.46 -8.66
CA CYS A 36 -34.35 24.94 -8.04
C CYS A 36 -34.90 23.73 -8.79
N ALA A 37 -34.80 23.70 -10.13
CA ALA A 37 -35.20 22.55 -10.94
C ALA A 37 -34.30 21.33 -10.71
N THR A 38 -32.98 21.52 -10.51
CA THR A 38 -32.07 20.42 -10.18
C THR A 38 -32.27 19.90 -8.76
N VAL A 39 -32.53 20.77 -7.78
CA VAL A 39 -32.89 20.37 -6.41
C VAL A 39 -34.25 19.67 -6.37
N ALA A 40 -35.23 20.11 -7.17
CA ALA A 40 -36.52 19.46 -7.34
C ALA A 40 -36.42 18.08 -7.99
N LEU A 41 -35.55 17.92 -9.00
CA LEU A 41 -35.27 16.61 -9.60
C LEU A 41 -34.61 15.66 -8.59
N ALA A 42 -33.66 16.16 -7.79
CA ALA A 42 -32.99 15.39 -6.74
C ALA A 42 -33.95 14.98 -5.61
N LEU A 43 -34.92 15.84 -5.25
CA LEU A 43 -35.96 15.53 -4.26
C LEU A 43 -36.98 14.49 -4.75
N CYS A 44 -37.20 14.36 -6.07
CA CYS A 44 -38.10 13.34 -6.63
C CYS A 44 -37.44 11.96 -6.78
N THR A 45 -36.10 11.87 -6.80
CA THR A 45 -35.36 10.61 -7.01
C THR A 45 -34.78 10.01 -5.72
N LEU A 46 -34.67 10.78 -4.63
CA LEU A 46 -33.96 10.37 -3.40
C LEU A 46 -34.82 10.35 -2.12
N VAL A 47 -36.13 10.62 -2.20
CA VAL A 47 -37.01 10.69 -1.01
C VAL A 47 -37.79 9.39 -0.78
N PRO A 48 -37.62 8.68 0.35
CA PRO A 48 -38.46 7.53 0.69
C PRO A 48 -39.93 7.94 0.90
N PRO A 49 -40.92 7.07 0.59
CA PRO A 49 -42.34 7.43 0.47
C PRO A 49 -43.00 7.98 1.75
N ALA A 50 -42.38 7.82 2.92
CA ALA A 50 -42.88 8.36 4.19
C ALA A 50 -42.87 9.90 4.26
N ASN A 51 -42.06 10.59 3.44
CA ASN A 51 -41.83 12.04 3.54
C ASN A 51 -42.35 12.86 2.35
N ALA A 52 -43.04 12.23 1.39
CA ALA A 52 -43.53 12.87 0.16
C ALA A 52 -44.50 14.06 0.42
N GLY A 53 -45.29 14.00 1.50
CA GLY A 53 -46.23 15.07 1.87
C GLY A 53 -45.54 16.37 2.33
N GLN A 54 -44.37 16.27 2.95
CA GLN A 54 -43.59 17.43 3.41
C GLN A 54 -42.81 18.07 2.26
N ALA A 55 -42.26 17.26 1.35
CA ALA A 55 -41.62 17.74 0.11
C ALA A 55 -42.61 18.51 -0.78
N ALA A 56 -43.85 18.03 -0.91
CA ALA A 56 -44.89 18.71 -1.68
C ALA A 56 -45.27 20.09 -1.08
N GLN A 57 -45.30 20.22 0.25
CA GLN A 57 -45.56 21.50 0.92
C GLN A 57 -44.41 22.49 0.76
N ALA A 58 -43.15 22.03 0.87
CA ALA A 58 -41.97 22.87 0.62
C ALA A 58 -41.90 23.37 -0.82
N MET A 59 -42.22 22.50 -1.79
CA MET A 59 -42.26 22.84 -3.21
C MET A 59 -43.38 23.84 -3.54
N SER A 60 -44.55 23.70 -2.92
CA SER A 60 -45.66 24.65 -3.07
C SER A 60 -45.32 26.03 -2.49
N ALA A 61 -44.58 26.08 -1.38
CA ALA A 61 -44.09 27.32 -0.79
C ALA A 61 -43.03 28.02 -1.66
N LEU A 62 -42.12 27.26 -2.28
CA LEU A 62 -41.12 27.77 -3.22
C LEU A 62 -41.75 28.38 -4.47
N ILE A 63 -42.70 27.67 -5.09
CA ILE A 63 -43.45 28.16 -6.26
C ILE A 63 -44.26 29.42 -5.91
N GLY A 64 -44.81 29.50 -4.69
CA GLY A 64 -45.52 30.67 -4.19
C GLY A 64 -44.63 31.90 -4.02
N ALA A 65 -43.41 31.72 -3.50
CA ALA A 65 -42.42 32.79 -3.37
C ALA A 65 -41.89 33.26 -4.74
N GLU A 66 -41.70 32.32 -5.67
CA GLU A 66 -41.24 32.58 -7.04
C GLU A 66 -42.25 33.42 -7.84
N ARG A 67 -43.55 33.09 -7.76
CA ARG A 67 -44.62 33.90 -8.39
C ARG A 67 -44.77 35.29 -7.77
N PHE A 68 -44.43 35.47 -6.50
CA PHE A 68 -44.42 36.81 -5.88
C PHE A 68 -43.22 37.65 -6.34
N LEU A 69 -42.03 37.05 -6.44
CA LEU A 69 -40.81 37.69 -6.93
C LEU A 69 -40.92 38.12 -8.41
N LEU A 70 -41.71 37.40 -9.21
CA LEU A 70 -42.02 37.75 -10.60
C LEU A 70 -43.14 38.80 -10.73
N GLY A 71 -43.74 39.23 -9.61
CA GLY A 71 -44.84 40.19 -9.60
C GLY A 71 -46.19 39.61 -10.08
N GLU A 72 -46.31 38.29 -10.17
CA GLU A 72 -47.49 37.59 -10.70
C GLU A 72 -48.57 37.34 -9.65
N SER A 73 -48.29 37.55 -8.36
CA SER A 73 -49.26 37.40 -7.26
C SER A 73 -48.92 38.29 -6.06
N THR A 74 -49.87 38.48 -5.13
CA THR A 74 -49.61 39.15 -3.84
C THR A 74 -49.80 38.15 -2.69
N PRO A 75 -48.87 38.07 -1.72
CA PRO A 75 -48.91 37.05 -0.68
C PRO A 75 -50.03 37.33 0.32
N THR A 76 -50.64 36.26 0.83
CA THR A 76 -51.64 36.32 1.89
C THR A 76 -51.01 36.80 3.21
N PRO A 77 -51.80 37.31 4.18
CA PRO A 77 -51.28 37.74 5.47
C PRO A 77 -50.49 36.65 6.23
N GLU A 78 -50.94 35.40 6.17
CA GLU A 78 -50.21 34.24 6.74
C GLU A 78 -48.87 33.98 6.05
N GLN A 79 -48.80 34.15 4.72
CA GLN A 79 -47.54 34.02 3.97
C GLN A 79 -46.54 35.12 4.35
N ARG A 80 -47.01 36.35 4.57
CA ARG A 80 -46.13 37.47 5.00
C ARG A 80 -45.54 37.27 6.39
N VAL A 81 -46.31 36.65 7.29
CA VAL A 81 -45.87 36.29 8.64
C VAL A 81 -44.86 35.13 8.59
N ASN A 82 -45.13 34.09 7.81
CA ASN A 82 -44.19 32.97 7.65
C ASN A 82 -42.88 33.36 6.93
N TRP A 83 -42.90 34.43 6.13
CA TRP A 83 -41.72 34.97 5.43
C TRP A 83 -41.06 36.15 6.15
N ASP A 84 -41.52 36.51 7.37
CA ASP A 84 -40.96 37.58 8.22
C ASP A 84 -40.82 38.95 7.52
N ILE A 85 -41.77 39.28 6.62
CA ILE A 85 -41.77 40.57 5.91
C ILE A 85 -42.39 41.62 6.86
N ALA A 86 -41.55 42.44 7.48
CA ALA A 86 -41.98 43.45 8.45
C ALA A 86 -43.00 44.46 7.86
N PRO A 87 -44.15 44.69 8.51
CA PRO A 87 -45.05 45.77 8.11
C PRO A 87 -44.56 47.08 8.75
N ASN A 88 -43.79 47.87 8.00
CA ASN A 88 -43.88 49.34 7.89
C ASN A 88 -42.52 49.98 7.59
N GLY A 89 -42.38 50.54 6.39
CA GLY A 89 -41.22 51.36 6.02
C GLY A 89 -41.08 51.79 4.56
N GLY A 90 -42.17 51.80 3.77
CA GLY A 90 -42.30 52.50 2.47
C GLY A 90 -41.37 52.03 1.36
N ASP A 91 -41.68 50.95 0.65
CA ASP A 91 -42.31 51.03 -0.69
C ASP A 91 -42.79 49.65 -1.21
N GLY A 92 -42.82 48.63 -0.35
CA GLY A 92 -43.32 47.30 -0.71
C GLY A 92 -42.45 46.53 -1.72
N GLN A 93 -41.19 46.94 -1.90
CA GLN A 93 -40.22 46.19 -2.71
C GLN A 93 -39.28 45.39 -1.81
N LEU A 94 -39.13 44.10 -2.12
CA LEU A 94 -38.10 43.23 -1.56
C LEU A 94 -36.72 43.81 -1.87
N ASN A 95 -35.88 44.02 -0.86
CA ASN A 95 -34.48 44.37 -1.08
C ASN A 95 -33.61 43.09 -1.12
N TRP A 96 -32.34 43.22 -1.55
CA TRP A 96 -31.41 42.09 -1.67
C TRP A 96 -31.13 41.36 -0.36
N ALA A 97 -31.22 42.04 0.79
CA ALA A 97 -31.07 41.41 2.10
C ALA A 97 -32.28 40.52 2.44
N ASP A 98 -33.49 40.91 2.03
CA ASP A 98 -34.71 40.10 2.23
C ASP A 98 -34.68 38.82 1.38
N VAL A 99 -34.20 38.90 0.13
CA VAL A 99 -34.06 37.74 -0.79
C VAL A 99 -33.00 36.75 -0.29
N SER A 100 -31.87 37.25 0.20
CA SER A 100 -30.81 36.42 0.80
C SER A 100 -31.27 35.71 2.07
N HIS A 101 -32.08 36.40 2.90
CA HIS A 101 -32.60 35.85 4.15
C HIS A 101 -33.68 34.77 3.93
N ILE A 102 -34.50 34.92 2.87
CA ILE A 102 -35.50 33.92 2.46
C ILE A 102 -34.81 32.66 1.87
N GLN A 103 -33.75 32.84 1.08
CA GLN A 103 -32.92 31.72 0.57
C GLN A 103 -32.24 30.93 1.71
N GLN A 104 -31.67 31.61 2.70
CA GLN A 104 -31.05 30.95 3.85
C GLN A 104 -32.04 30.13 4.69
N ARG A 105 -33.27 30.62 4.91
CA ARG A 105 -34.26 29.85 5.68
C ARG A 105 -34.86 28.67 4.91
N LEU A 106 -35.02 28.77 3.58
CA LEU A 106 -35.45 27.64 2.75
C LEU A 106 -34.39 26.52 2.69
N LEU A 107 -33.10 26.87 2.74
CA LEU A 107 -31.99 25.92 2.86
C LEU A 107 -31.92 25.27 4.26
N ASN A 108 -32.18 26.02 5.33
CA ASN A 108 -32.14 25.54 6.71
C ASN A 108 -33.36 24.66 7.12
N GLY A 109 -34.41 24.58 6.29
CA GLY A 109 -35.62 23.78 6.56
C GLY A 109 -35.59 22.34 6.04
N VAL A 110 -34.51 21.92 5.37
CA VAL A 110 -34.36 20.57 4.80
C VAL A 110 -33.62 19.68 5.81
N PRO A 111 -34.16 18.53 6.25
CA PRO A 111 -33.50 17.63 7.21
C PRO A 111 -32.11 17.11 6.79
N LEU A 112 -31.72 17.26 5.52
CA LEU A 112 -30.37 16.98 5.02
C LEU A 112 -29.32 18.00 5.48
N LEU A 113 -29.71 19.24 5.82
CA LEU A 113 -28.77 20.20 6.40
C LEU A 113 -28.42 19.88 7.87
N ASN A 114 -29.28 19.16 8.58
CA ASN A 114 -28.97 18.69 9.93
C ASN A 114 -28.00 17.50 9.94
N ALA A 115 -27.87 16.77 8.82
CA ALA A 115 -26.76 15.82 8.63
C ALA A 115 -25.43 16.55 8.31
N LEU A 116 -25.48 17.71 7.66
CA LEU A 116 -24.32 18.60 7.44
C LEU A 116 -23.90 19.37 8.69
N GLN A 117 -24.80 19.61 9.66
CA GLN A 117 -24.46 20.25 10.94
C GLN A 117 -23.83 19.29 11.98
N ALA A 118 -23.73 17.99 11.67
CA ALA A 118 -23.09 17.02 12.55
C ALA A 118 -21.60 16.78 12.23
N VAL A 119 -21.07 17.33 11.14
CA VAL A 119 -19.64 17.24 10.81
C VAL A 119 -19.00 18.60 11.13
N PRO A 120 -18.22 18.73 12.22
CA PRO A 120 -17.49 19.96 12.47
C PRO A 120 -16.46 20.14 11.36
N LEU A 121 -16.74 21.00 10.39
CA LEU A 121 -15.76 21.43 9.41
C LEU A 121 -14.62 22.13 10.16
N ARG A 122 -13.39 21.66 9.98
CA ARG A 122 -12.18 22.27 10.54
C ARG A 122 -12.07 23.70 9.98
N GLN A 123 -12.45 24.69 10.79
CA GLN A 123 -12.36 26.12 10.46
C GLN A 123 -11.31 26.85 11.31
N ASP A 124 -10.56 26.13 12.13
CA ASP A 124 -9.59 26.73 13.05
C ASP A 124 -8.38 27.26 12.30
N SER A 125 -8.10 28.56 12.46
CA SER A 125 -6.88 29.17 11.94
C SER A 125 -5.66 28.63 12.67
N VAL A 126 -4.76 27.96 11.96
CA VAL A 126 -3.45 27.55 12.48
C VAL A 126 -2.51 28.76 12.44
N ALA A 127 -1.86 29.06 13.56
CA ALA A 127 -0.83 30.09 13.63
C ALA A 127 0.51 29.46 14.03
N THR A 128 1.53 29.67 13.21
CA THR A 128 2.92 29.34 13.57
C THR A 128 3.54 30.54 14.26
N ARG A 129 4.06 30.32 15.47
CA ARG A 129 4.77 31.33 16.25
C ARG A 129 6.25 31.00 16.22
N HIS A 130 7.07 31.95 15.79
CA HIS A 130 8.52 31.84 15.86
C HIS A 130 9.05 32.78 16.95
N GLU A 131 9.85 32.23 17.85
CA GLU A 131 10.60 32.98 18.86
C GLU A 131 12.09 32.85 18.57
N TYR A 132 12.81 33.97 18.65
CA TYR A 132 14.25 34.02 18.38
C TYR A 132 14.97 34.62 19.57
N THR A 133 16.07 33.99 19.98
CA THR A 133 17.04 34.58 20.93
C THR A 133 18.38 34.77 20.24
N TRP A 134 19.17 35.74 20.71
CA TRP A 134 20.42 36.15 20.08
C TRP A 134 21.55 36.13 21.11
N HIS A 135 22.79 35.83 20.69
CA HIS A 135 23.95 35.82 21.60
C HIS A 135 24.32 37.23 22.14
N GLY A 136 23.65 38.27 21.62
CA GLY A 136 23.83 39.68 21.98
C GLY A 136 22.66 40.51 21.44
N GLU A 137 22.92 41.72 20.93
CA GLU A 137 21.88 42.59 20.40
C GLU A 137 21.21 41.98 19.15
N ALA A 138 19.87 41.95 19.14
CA ALA A 138 19.06 41.34 18.08
C ALA A 138 19.37 41.96 16.71
N GLY A 139 19.52 41.12 15.67
CA GLY A 139 19.85 41.55 14.31
C GLY A 139 21.30 42.01 14.09
N ARG A 140 22.14 42.05 15.14
CA ARG A 140 23.57 42.39 15.06
C ARG A 140 24.49 41.28 15.56
N SER A 141 23.94 40.32 16.30
CA SER A 141 24.65 39.14 16.80
C SER A 141 24.13 37.88 16.10
N PRO A 142 24.88 36.78 16.09
CA PRO A 142 24.37 35.49 15.61
C PRO A 142 23.19 34.99 16.45
N LEU A 143 22.31 34.23 15.80
CA LEU A 143 21.17 33.58 16.43
C LEU A 143 21.66 32.62 17.52
N ALA A 144 20.99 32.59 18.66
CA ALA A 144 21.30 31.69 19.78
C ALA A 144 20.29 30.54 19.89
N SER A 145 19.01 30.85 19.71
CA SER A 145 17.98 29.83 19.57
C SER A 145 16.85 30.32 18.66
N HIS A 146 16.21 29.36 18.00
CA HIS A 146 14.96 29.52 17.29
C HIS A 146 13.98 28.50 17.85
N THR A 147 12.81 28.97 18.26
CA THR A 147 11.71 28.11 18.66
C THR A 147 10.58 28.33 17.70
N GLU A 148 10.19 27.27 17.02
CA GLU A 148 9.03 27.20 16.16
C GLU A 148 7.93 26.49 16.92
N SER A 149 6.77 27.11 17.00
CA SER A 149 5.63 26.56 17.75
C SER A 149 4.35 26.70 16.95
N LEU A 150 3.76 25.57 16.61
CA LEU A 150 2.41 25.50 16.09
C LEU A 150 1.43 25.71 17.25
N GLN A 151 0.65 26.79 17.17
CA GLN A 151 -0.35 27.12 18.19
C GLN A 151 -1.67 26.42 17.84
N TYR A 152 -1.87 25.23 18.41
CA TYR A 152 -3.15 24.51 18.38
C TYR A 152 -3.93 24.73 19.68
N PRO A 153 -5.27 24.83 19.66
CA PRO A 153 -6.07 24.71 20.87
C PRO A 153 -5.82 23.35 21.54
N GLY A 154 -5.10 23.32 22.66
CA GLY A 154 -4.96 22.13 23.53
C GLY A 154 -3.63 21.36 23.47
N LYS A 155 -2.72 21.61 22.52
CA LYS A 155 -1.37 21.00 22.48
C LYS A 155 -0.35 21.90 21.74
N PRO A 156 0.55 22.62 22.43
CA PRO A 156 1.63 23.32 21.75
C PRO A 156 2.68 22.30 21.26
N VAL A 157 2.81 22.15 19.95
CA VAL A 157 3.93 21.44 19.32
C VAL A 157 5.04 22.46 19.13
N ALA A 158 6.21 22.22 19.72
CA ALA A 158 7.33 23.16 19.63
C ALA A 158 8.62 22.42 19.27
N LEU A 159 9.29 22.88 18.22
CA LEU A 159 10.69 22.57 17.98
C LEU A 159 11.56 23.70 18.50
N GLN A 160 12.66 23.34 19.14
CA GLN A 160 13.71 24.28 19.51
C GLN A 160 15.03 23.92 18.83
N ARG A 161 15.57 24.84 18.03
CA ARG A 161 16.93 24.80 17.48
C ARG A 161 17.83 25.73 18.29
N PHE A 162 19.05 25.30 18.61
CA PHE A 162 20.04 26.11 19.32
C PHE A 162 21.33 26.20 18.51
N TYR A 163 21.97 27.36 18.54
CA TYR A 163 23.11 27.68 17.70
C TYR A 163 24.29 28.20 18.52
N ASP A 164 25.52 27.90 18.09
CA ASP A 164 26.73 28.50 18.65
C ASP A 164 26.92 29.97 18.19
N ARG A 165 27.97 30.63 18.68
CA ARG A 165 28.30 32.02 18.30
C ARG A 165 28.79 32.18 16.85
N ARG A 166 28.94 31.10 16.09
CA ARG A 166 29.25 31.11 14.66
C ARG A 166 28.00 30.83 13.80
N GLY A 167 26.86 30.55 14.43
CA GLY A 167 25.61 30.20 13.75
C GLY A 167 25.49 28.72 13.40
N ASN A 168 26.38 27.85 13.89
CA ASN A 168 26.26 26.42 13.69
C ASN A 168 25.15 25.85 14.59
N LEU A 169 24.26 25.01 14.05
CA LEU A 169 23.25 24.29 14.83
C LEU A 169 23.94 23.30 15.78
N ILE A 170 23.72 23.38 17.09
CA ILE A 170 24.38 22.49 18.06
C ILE A 170 23.44 21.54 18.78
N LYS A 171 22.13 21.84 18.75
CA LYS A 171 21.12 21.07 19.47
C LYS A 171 19.74 21.33 18.86
N THR A 172 18.97 20.26 18.69
CA THR A 172 17.53 20.33 18.43
C THR A 172 16.77 19.65 19.58
N VAL A 173 15.57 20.15 19.88
CA VAL A 173 14.64 19.57 20.85
C VAL A 173 13.27 19.51 20.21
N ASN A 174 12.77 18.31 19.96
CA ASN A 174 11.46 18.13 19.35
C ASN A 174 10.31 18.32 20.36
N ALA A 175 9.07 18.24 19.90
CA ALA A 175 7.90 18.48 20.75
C ALA A 175 7.68 17.44 21.87
N ALA A 176 8.32 16.27 21.80
CA ALA A 176 8.37 15.31 22.91
C ALA A 176 9.53 15.56 23.89
N GLY A 177 10.33 16.62 23.68
CA GLY A 177 11.50 16.93 24.48
C GLY A 177 12.73 16.07 24.16
N LEU A 178 12.70 15.27 23.10
CA LEU A 178 13.83 14.44 22.68
C LEU A 178 14.89 15.31 22.01
N VAL A 179 16.15 15.02 22.33
CA VAL A 179 17.28 15.89 21.98
C VAL A 179 18.25 15.21 21.03
N THR A 180 18.56 15.87 19.90
CA THR A 180 19.70 15.57 19.02
C THR A 180 20.79 16.64 19.24
N ARG A 181 22.05 16.23 19.25
CA ARG A 181 23.21 17.13 19.43
C ARG A 181 24.17 17.03 18.27
N LEU A 182 24.70 18.17 17.84
CA LEU A 182 25.74 18.27 16.83
C LEU A 182 26.94 18.99 17.43
N GLU A 183 28.11 18.38 17.33
CA GLU A 183 29.29 18.79 18.07
C GLU A 183 30.55 18.73 17.21
N ASN A 184 31.61 19.35 17.72
CA ASN A 184 32.96 19.33 17.14
C ASN A 184 32.97 19.84 15.68
N TYR A 185 32.43 21.02 15.44
CA TYR A 185 32.39 21.63 14.12
C TYR A 185 33.79 21.91 13.56
N ASN A 186 34.03 21.53 12.30
CA ASN A 186 35.25 21.87 11.59
C ASN A 186 35.25 23.35 11.13
N ALA A 187 36.36 23.81 10.53
CA ALA A 187 36.48 25.20 10.07
C ALA A 187 35.50 25.58 8.95
N ASN A 188 34.92 24.60 8.25
CA ASN A 188 33.93 24.78 7.19
C ASN A 188 32.48 24.74 7.71
N GLY A 189 32.25 24.67 9.03
CA GLY A 189 30.91 24.62 9.61
C GLY A 189 30.23 23.24 9.50
N GLN A 190 30.99 22.17 9.32
CA GLN A 190 30.46 20.80 9.26
C GLN A 190 30.63 20.08 10.61
N PRO A 191 29.61 19.39 11.14
CA PRO A 191 29.67 18.69 12.42
C PRO A 191 30.57 17.45 12.32
N GLN A 192 31.42 17.19 13.30
CA GLN A 192 32.25 15.97 13.34
C GLN A 192 31.71 14.90 14.31
N SER A 193 30.64 15.21 15.03
CA SER A 193 29.98 14.29 15.96
C SER A 193 28.48 14.60 16.00
N ILE A 194 27.65 13.58 15.83
CA ILE A 194 26.19 13.67 15.96
C ILE A 194 25.77 12.68 17.05
N THR A 195 25.02 13.14 18.04
CA THR A 195 24.33 12.28 19.02
C THR A 195 22.85 12.32 18.72
N GLU A 196 22.31 11.20 18.28
CA GLU A 196 20.90 11.02 17.90
C GLU A 196 19.99 10.95 19.14
N ILE A 197 18.67 11.06 18.94
CA ILE A 197 17.67 11.00 20.03
C ILE A 197 17.77 9.73 20.88
N ASN A 198 18.18 8.61 20.26
CA ASN A 198 18.34 7.30 20.90
C ASN A 198 19.66 7.15 21.68
N GLY A 199 20.49 8.21 21.73
CA GLY A 199 21.78 8.23 22.43
C GLY A 199 22.93 7.64 21.63
N THR A 200 22.69 7.17 20.40
CA THR A 200 23.73 6.65 19.50
C THR A 200 24.60 7.81 18.99
N VAL A 201 25.92 7.59 18.95
CA VAL A 201 26.91 8.60 18.55
C VAL A 201 27.57 8.22 17.23
N THR A 202 27.53 9.12 16.27
CA THR A 202 28.19 8.98 14.97
C THR A 202 29.29 10.04 14.82
N LYS A 203 30.53 9.60 14.57
CA LYS A 203 31.66 10.46 14.25
C LYS A 203 31.82 10.60 12.74
N LEU A 204 32.01 11.84 12.28
CA LEU A 204 32.15 12.19 10.88
C LEU A 204 33.54 12.77 10.60
N GLN A 205 34.16 12.29 9.53
CA GLN A 205 35.45 12.80 9.05
C GLN A 205 35.32 13.28 7.62
N TYR A 206 35.88 14.44 7.31
CA TYR A 206 35.75 15.07 6.00
C TYR A 206 37.10 15.30 5.36
N HIS A 207 37.11 15.24 4.04
CA HIS A 207 38.17 15.75 3.19
C HIS A 207 38.24 17.28 3.32
N PRO A 208 39.40 17.94 3.16
CA PRO A 208 39.51 19.40 3.22
C PRO A 208 38.57 20.16 2.25
N ARG A 209 38.14 19.52 1.16
CA ARG A 209 37.13 20.04 0.21
C ARG A 209 35.67 19.82 0.64
N GLY A 210 35.42 19.23 1.82
CA GLY A 210 34.08 19.04 2.40
C GLY A 210 33.43 17.68 2.14
N TRP A 211 34.06 16.78 1.37
CA TRP A 211 33.52 15.44 1.10
C TRP A 211 33.65 14.51 2.31
N LEU A 212 32.62 13.73 2.63
CA LEU A 212 32.62 12.82 3.78
C LEU A 212 33.57 11.65 3.53
N LEU A 213 34.61 11.45 4.33
CA LEU A 213 35.55 10.34 4.21
C LEU A 213 35.18 9.12 5.06
N ARG A 214 34.65 9.34 6.26
CA ARG A 214 34.24 8.28 7.18
C ARG A 214 33.01 8.67 7.98
N SER A 215 32.13 7.71 8.18
CA SER A 215 31.06 7.73 9.18
C SER A 215 31.30 6.55 10.13
N THR A 216 31.55 6.84 11.40
CA THR A 216 31.83 5.84 12.43
C THR A 216 30.76 5.89 13.50
N LEU A 217 29.94 4.85 13.56
CA LEU A 217 29.06 4.60 14.68
C LEU A 217 29.87 4.10 15.88
N GLU A 218 29.85 4.83 16.99
CA GLU A 218 30.56 4.45 18.19
C GLU A 218 29.75 3.42 18.98
N HIS A 219 30.39 2.29 19.29
CA HIS A 219 29.86 1.34 20.25
C HIS A 219 30.06 1.90 21.67
N PRO A 220 29.04 1.84 22.55
CA PRO A 220 29.05 2.52 23.84
C PRO A 220 30.21 2.09 24.75
N ASP A 221 30.55 0.80 24.76
CA ASP A 221 31.51 0.25 25.74
C ASP A 221 32.85 -0.19 25.15
N ASN A 222 32.97 -0.34 23.82
CA ASN A 222 34.13 -0.97 23.21
C ASN A 222 34.35 -0.48 21.78
N SER A 223 35.33 0.40 21.61
CA SER A 223 35.68 0.98 20.31
C SER A 223 36.09 -0.05 19.25
N ALA A 224 36.47 -1.28 19.65
CA ALA A 224 36.76 -2.36 18.70
C ALA A 224 35.51 -2.83 17.93
N ASN A 225 34.31 -2.56 18.46
CA ASN A 225 33.03 -2.91 17.83
C ASN A 225 32.40 -1.71 17.09
N ASN A 226 33.13 -0.61 16.90
CA ASN A 226 32.64 0.52 16.14
C ASN A 226 32.32 0.11 14.69
N LEU A 227 31.19 0.57 14.16
CA LEU A 227 30.81 0.31 12.78
C LEU A 227 31.25 1.49 11.92
N THR A 228 32.22 1.29 11.02
CA THR A 228 32.76 2.37 10.18
C THR A 228 32.48 2.14 8.71
N THR A 229 31.76 3.08 8.09
CA THR A 229 31.62 3.19 6.64
C THR A 229 32.63 4.22 6.12
N SER A 230 33.39 3.85 5.09
CA SER A 230 34.39 4.73 4.47
C SER A 230 34.03 5.03 3.01
N TYR A 231 34.25 6.27 2.60
CA TYR A 231 33.94 6.76 1.26
C TYR A 231 35.25 7.18 0.57
N ARG A 232 35.38 6.82 -0.70
CA ARG A 232 36.51 7.21 -1.55
C ARG A 232 35.99 7.98 -2.75
N TYR A 233 36.73 9.00 -3.12
CA TYR A 233 36.42 9.89 -4.24
C TYR A 233 37.58 9.89 -5.23
N ASP A 234 37.30 10.22 -6.47
CA ASP A 234 38.34 10.61 -7.42
C ASP A 234 38.81 12.05 -7.17
N ASP A 235 39.80 12.51 -7.95
CA ASP A 235 40.40 13.85 -7.82
C ASP A 235 39.40 15.00 -8.10
N THR A 236 38.29 14.70 -8.79
CA THR A 236 37.21 15.64 -9.11
C THR A 236 36.10 15.68 -8.06
N GLY A 237 36.08 14.71 -7.14
CA GLY A 237 35.08 14.62 -6.07
C GLY A 237 33.91 13.71 -6.37
N LYS A 238 33.98 12.89 -7.42
CA LYS A 238 32.97 11.86 -7.68
C LYS A 238 33.26 10.65 -6.80
N LEU A 239 32.22 10.10 -6.18
CA LEU A 239 32.32 8.91 -5.35
C LEU A 239 32.76 7.73 -6.24
N ASN A 240 33.81 7.00 -5.86
CA ASN A 240 34.28 5.83 -6.61
C ASN A 240 34.20 4.52 -5.82
N ARG A 241 34.18 4.57 -4.48
CA ARG A 241 33.98 3.39 -3.63
C ARG A 241 33.36 3.74 -2.28
N VAL A 242 32.44 2.89 -1.83
CA VAL A 242 31.96 2.85 -0.44
C VAL A 242 32.38 1.51 0.17
N VAL A 243 33.00 1.54 1.35
CA VAL A 243 33.41 0.34 2.12
C VAL A 243 32.61 0.29 3.42
N PHE A 244 31.88 -0.80 3.64
CA PHE A 244 31.04 -1.03 4.82
C PHE A 244 31.85 -1.54 6.02
N PRO A 245 31.26 -1.54 7.23
CA PRO A 245 31.93 -2.00 8.44
C PRO A 245 32.50 -3.42 8.36
N SER A 246 31.89 -4.33 7.59
CA SER A 246 32.40 -5.69 7.38
C SER A 246 33.63 -5.76 6.46
N GLY A 247 33.93 -4.70 5.72
CA GLY A 247 34.93 -4.67 4.65
C GLY A 247 34.36 -4.97 3.25
N ARG A 248 33.09 -5.35 3.12
CA ARG A 248 32.38 -5.36 1.83
C ARG A 248 32.37 -3.96 1.22
N TYR A 249 32.22 -3.87 -0.10
CA TYR A 249 32.26 -2.58 -0.78
C TYR A 249 31.38 -2.54 -2.03
N ILE A 250 31.04 -1.32 -2.45
CA ILE A 250 30.52 -1.00 -3.78
C ILE A 250 31.50 -0.05 -4.48
N ASP A 251 31.82 -0.36 -5.73
CA ASP A 251 32.50 0.52 -6.66
C ASP A 251 31.49 1.26 -7.55
N TYR A 252 31.76 2.54 -7.79
CA TYR A 252 31.02 3.42 -8.69
C TYR A 252 31.94 3.84 -9.84
N LEU A 253 31.58 3.45 -11.07
CA LEU A 253 32.38 3.70 -12.25
C LEU A 253 31.72 4.82 -13.08
N HIS A 254 32.51 5.83 -13.39
CA HIS A 254 32.08 7.00 -14.15
C HIS A 254 32.77 7.05 -15.51
N ASP A 255 32.09 7.58 -16.51
CA ASP A 255 32.68 7.86 -17.82
C ASP A 255 33.53 9.15 -17.82
N ALA A 256 34.10 9.49 -18.97
CA ALA A 256 34.90 10.70 -19.13
C ALA A 256 34.11 12.02 -18.98
N ARG A 257 32.76 11.96 -19.01
CA ARG A 257 31.88 13.11 -18.75
C ARG A 257 31.52 13.21 -17.26
N GLY A 258 31.90 12.23 -16.45
CA GLY A 258 31.59 12.16 -15.02
C GLY A 258 30.18 11.62 -14.73
N GLU A 259 29.57 10.90 -15.68
CA GLU A 259 28.29 10.22 -15.51
C GLU A 259 28.48 8.76 -15.07
N LEU A 260 27.58 8.25 -14.24
CA LEU A 260 27.64 6.89 -13.71
C LEU A 260 27.30 5.88 -14.80
N VAL A 261 28.24 4.97 -15.10
CA VAL A 261 28.09 3.94 -16.14
C VAL A 261 28.14 2.51 -15.60
N ALA A 262 28.62 2.30 -14.37
CA ALA A 262 28.46 1.01 -13.71
C ALA A 262 28.52 1.10 -12.18
N MET A 263 27.91 0.13 -11.51
CA MET A 263 28.08 -0.14 -10.09
C MET A 263 28.45 -1.60 -9.89
N ARG A 264 29.39 -1.88 -8.98
CA ARG A 264 29.90 -3.24 -8.76
C ARG A 264 30.08 -3.54 -7.27
N ASP A 265 29.66 -4.71 -6.83
CA ASP A 265 29.84 -5.14 -5.43
C ASP A 265 31.15 -5.91 -5.21
N ALA A 266 31.42 -6.26 -3.94
CA ALA A 266 32.59 -7.03 -3.55
C ALA A 266 32.56 -8.51 -4.02
N GLY A 267 31.40 -9.05 -4.42
CA GLY A 267 31.28 -10.39 -5.00
C GLY A 267 31.42 -10.42 -6.52
N GLY A 268 31.62 -9.28 -7.18
CA GLY A 268 31.78 -9.16 -8.63
C GLY A 268 30.46 -9.14 -9.40
N GLN A 269 29.34 -8.94 -8.72
CA GLN A 269 28.05 -8.61 -9.35
C GLN A 269 28.10 -7.15 -9.83
N GLN A 270 27.51 -6.87 -11.00
CA GLN A 270 27.63 -5.55 -11.62
C GLN A 270 26.34 -5.13 -12.36
N ILE A 271 25.99 -3.85 -12.22
CA ILE A 271 24.98 -3.14 -13.01
C ILE A 271 25.72 -2.24 -13.99
N ASN A 272 25.36 -2.29 -15.27
CA ASN A 272 25.94 -1.47 -16.33
C ASN A 272 24.89 -0.59 -16.97
N TYR A 273 25.28 0.64 -17.30
CA TYR A 273 24.46 1.60 -18.01
C TYR A 273 25.14 2.02 -19.32
N GLN A 274 24.36 2.09 -20.39
CA GLN A 274 24.73 2.86 -21.57
C GLN A 274 23.90 4.14 -21.59
N LEU A 275 24.57 5.26 -21.75
CA LEU A 275 23.95 6.58 -21.75
C LEU A 275 23.95 7.16 -23.17
N ASP A 276 22.92 7.92 -23.51
CA ASP A 276 22.93 8.73 -24.73
C ASP A 276 23.73 10.04 -24.55
N ALA A 277 23.69 10.92 -25.54
CA ALA A 277 24.38 12.20 -25.48
C ALA A 277 23.80 13.19 -24.46
N ALA A 278 22.52 13.03 -24.08
CA ALA A 278 21.84 13.84 -23.07
C ALA A 278 22.01 13.28 -21.66
N GLY A 279 22.58 12.08 -21.51
CA GLY A 279 22.80 11.41 -20.23
C GLY A 279 21.69 10.41 -19.86
N ASN A 280 20.70 10.21 -20.73
CA ASN A 280 19.60 9.28 -20.45
C ASN A 280 20.09 7.83 -20.54
N ARG A 281 19.60 6.97 -19.65
CA ARG A 281 19.93 5.53 -19.63
C ARG A 281 19.21 4.79 -20.77
N VAL A 282 19.91 4.46 -21.85
CA VAL A 282 19.34 3.74 -23.01
C VAL A 282 19.47 2.23 -22.91
N VAL A 283 20.46 1.73 -22.16
CA VAL A 283 20.61 0.30 -21.83
C VAL A 283 20.93 0.16 -20.36
N GLU A 284 20.32 -0.82 -19.73
CA GLU A 284 20.67 -1.31 -18.40
C GLU A 284 20.86 -2.82 -18.47
N SER A 285 21.97 -3.32 -17.95
CA SER A 285 22.23 -4.77 -17.86
C SER A 285 22.85 -5.16 -16.55
N LEU A 286 22.53 -6.39 -16.09
CA LEU A 286 23.17 -6.98 -14.91
C LEU A 286 23.95 -8.22 -15.28
N CYS A 287 25.15 -8.33 -14.72
CA CYS A 287 26.06 -9.42 -15.03
C CYS A 287 26.87 -9.90 -13.83
N THR A 288 27.38 -11.12 -13.95
CA THR A 288 28.40 -11.69 -13.08
C THR A 288 29.70 -11.87 -13.86
N ARG A 289 30.84 -11.49 -13.27
CA ARG A 289 32.16 -11.68 -13.88
C ARG A 289 32.64 -13.13 -13.77
N THR A 290 33.28 -13.68 -14.81
CA THR A 290 33.81 -15.05 -14.80
C THR A 290 35.22 -15.21 -14.22
N GLU A 291 36.00 -14.13 -14.04
CA GLU A 291 37.31 -14.17 -13.38
C GLU A 291 37.54 -12.95 -12.47
N LEU A 292 37.96 -13.20 -11.21
CA LEU A 292 38.51 -12.19 -10.29
C LEU A 292 39.82 -11.63 -10.89
N ALA A 293 39.74 -10.58 -11.71
CA ALA A 293 40.91 -9.78 -11.98
C ALA A 293 41.36 -9.13 -10.66
N SER A 294 42.67 -9.10 -10.43
CA SER A 294 43.33 -8.45 -9.29
C SER A 294 42.70 -7.09 -8.97
N GLU A 295 42.67 -6.73 -7.67
CA GLU A 295 42.12 -5.51 -7.04
C GLU A 295 42.38 -4.15 -7.72
N VAL A 296 43.13 -4.10 -8.81
CA VAL A 296 43.70 -2.88 -9.42
C VAL A 296 43.01 -2.47 -10.73
N ASP A 297 42.13 -3.27 -11.32
CA ASP A 297 41.47 -2.89 -12.59
C ASP A 297 40.08 -2.25 -12.38
N ILE A 298 40.10 -0.91 -12.36
CA ILE A 298 38.95 0.01 -12.22
C ILE A 298 38.47 0.56 -13.58
N SER A 299 38.89 -0.04 -14.70
CA SER A 299 38.47 0.40 -16.03
C SER A 299 37.01 0.03 -16.32
N PRO A 300 36.23 0.88 -17.03
CA PRO A 300 34.93 0.50 -17.57
C PRO A 300 35.13 -0.57 -18.65
N VAL A 301 34.91 -1.84 -18.28
CA VAL A 301 35.06 -2.96 -19.21
C VAL A 301 33.81 -3.05 -20.07
N THR A 302 33.91 -2.59 -21.31
CA THR A 302 32.81 -2.72 -22.29
C THR A 302 32.74 -4.08 -22.99
N ASP A 303 33.69 -5.01 -22.83
CA ASP A 303 33.64 -6.25 -23.64
C ASP A 303 34.52 -7.46 -23.22
N ILE A 304 34.88 -7.63 -21.93
CA ILE A 304 35.68 -8.81 -21.50
C ILE A 304 35.05 -9.50 -20.28
N GLY A 305 34.39 -10.64 -20.49
CA GLY A 305 34.18 -11.68 -19.46
C GLY A 305 32.95 -11.56 -18.55
N CYS A 306 31.88 -10.86 -18.97
CA CYS A 306 30.65 -10.72 -18.17
C CYS A 306 29.50 -11.55 -18.76
N ILE A 307 28.87 -12.40 -17.94
CA ILE A 307 27.65 -13.14 -18.32
C ILE A 307 26.44 -12.28 -17.99
N GLU A 308 25.72 -11.81 -19.01
CA GLU A 308 24.48 -11.03 -18.87
C GLU A 308 23.34 -11.93 -18.35
N HIS A 309 22.67 -11.48 -17.28
CA HIS A 309 21.51 -12.16 -16.69
C HIS A 309 20.24 -11.30 -16.74
N PHE A 310 20.38 -9.98 -16.86
CA PHE A 310 19.28 -9.03 -17.03
C PHE A 310 19.59 -8.03 -18.14
N ARG A 311 18.57 -7.59 -18.87
CA ARG A 311 18.66 -6.52 -19.86
C ARG A 311 17.36 -5.72 -19.97
N LEU A 312 17.49 -4.40 -20.07
CA LEU A 312 16.42 -3.46 -20.35
C LEU A 312 16.90 -2.38 -21.32
N LEU A 313 16.11 -2.09 -22.36
CA LEU A 313 16.37 -1.01 -23.31
C LEU A 313 15.31 0.07 -23.16
N ARG A 314 15.74 1.33 -23.24
CA ARG A 314 14.87 2.50 -23.15
C ARG A 314 15.12 3.44 -24.32
N LEU A 315 14.06 4.00 -24.87
CA LEU A 315 14.12 5.06 -25.89
C LEU A 315 13.44 6.30 -25.33
N HIS A 316 14.10 7.44 -25.43
CA HIS A 316 13.58 8.74 -24.98
C HIS A 316 13.21 9.61 -26.19
N ASP A 317 12.32 10.57 -26.00
CA ASP A 317 12.00 11.60 -26.98
C ASP A 317 12.97 12.80 -26.91
N GLY A 318 12.73 13.84 -27.71
CA GLY A 318 13.57 15.03 -27.75
C GLY A 318 13.54 15.90 -26.48
N ASN A 319 12.61 15.62 -25.56
CA ASN A 319 12.45 16.29 -24.27
C ASN A 319 12.95 15.39 -23.11
N ASN A 320 13.76 14.36 -23.41
CA ASN A 320 14.24 13.34 -22.48
C ASN A 320 13.15 12.48 -21.82
N ARG A 321 11.92 12.48 -22.34
CA ARG A 321 10.84 11.67 -21.77
C ARG A 321 10.86 10.24 -22.28
N LEU A 322 10.57 9.25 -21.44
CA LEU A 322 10.53 7.84 -21.83
C LEU A 322 9.43 7.58 -22.87
N ARG A 323 9.81 7.15 -24.08
CA ARG A 323 8.88 6.82 -25.17
C ARG A 323 8.63 5.32 -25.32
N ARG A 324 9.63 4.50 -25.02
CA ARG A 324 9.53 3.04 -25.16
C ARG A 324 10.46 2.30 -24.22
N ASN A 325 9.92 1.27 -23.57
CA ASN A 325 10.69 0.22 -22.89
C ASN A 325 10.68 -1.06 -23.73
N ILE A 326 11.81 -1.77 -23.73
CA ILE A 326 11.93 -3.12 -24.29
C ILE A 326 12.63 -4.00 -23.25
N ASP A 327 11.92 -4.99 -22.72
CA ASP A 327 12.47 -5.92 -21.72
C ASP A 327 13.45 -6.93 -22.34
N GLY A 328 14.10 -7.74 -21.50
CA GLY A 328 15.03 -8.77 -21.92
C GLY A 328 14.41 -9.92 -22.74
N ARG A 329 13.07 -10.03 -22.79
CA ARG A 329 12.33 -10.96 -23.66
C ARG A 329 11.93 -10.30 -24.99
N GLY A 330 12.16 -9.00 -25.15
CA GLY A 330 11.80 -8.22 -26.32
C GLY A 330 10.38 -7.64 -26.28
N ALA A 331 9.66 -7.78 -25.16
CA ALA A 331 8.33 -7.22 -24.98
C ALA A 331 8.41 -5.69 -24.87
N ARG A 332 7.47 -5.00 -25.52
CA ARG A 332 7.54 -3.54 -25.71
C ARG A 332 6.42 -2.84 -24.96
N SER A 333 6.75 -1.78 -24.24
CA SER A 333 5.75 -0.84 -23.73
C SER A 333 6.00 0.53 -24.33
N ASN A 334 4.97 1.13 -24.94
CA ASN A 334 5.07 2.47 -25.55
C ASN A 334 4.34 3.49 -24.68
N PHE A 335 4.85 4.72 -24.67
CA PHE A 335 4.32 5.83 -23.90
C PHE A 335 4.06 7.01 -24.86
N GLU A 336 2.88 7.61 -24.75
CA GLU A 336 2.46 8.77 -25.52
C GLU A 336 2.16 9.92 -24.55
N TYR A 337 2.59 11.13 -24.88
CA TYR A 337 2.41 12.33 -24.06
C TYR A 337 1.78 13.45 -24.87
N ASP A 338 1.14 14.39 -24.18
CA ASP A 338 0.71 15.63 -24.78
C ASP A 338 1.85 16.68 -24.83
N ASP A 339 1.51 17.85 -25.37
CA ASP A 339 2.41 19.00 -25.52
C ASP A 339 2.85 19.58 -24.17
N ASN A 340 2.11 19.35 -23.08
CA ASN A 340 2.41 19.83 -21.73
C ASN A 340 3.29 18.86 -20.93
N GLY A 341 3.65 17.68 -21.47
CA GLY A 341 4.42 16.70 -20.70
C GLY A 341 3.60 15.55 -20.12
N ARG A 342 2.27 15.61 -20.19
CA ARG A 342 1.40 14.69 -19.46
C ARG A 342 1.18 13.40 -20.25
N LEU A 343 1.22 12.27 -19.56
CA LEU A 343 1.06 10.94 -20.15
C LEU A 343 -0.37 10.75 -20.64
N LEU A 344 -0.56 10.56 -21.96
CA LEU A 344 -1.85 10.31 -22.62
C LEU A 344 -2.19 8.84 -22.77
N SER A 345 -1.18 7.99 -23.01
CA SER A 345 -1.42 6.56 -23.18
C SER A 345 -0.20 5.71 -22.86
N ILE A 346 -0.45 4.55 -22.24
CA ILE A 346 0.50 3.44 -22.17
C ILE A 346 -0.05 2.31 -23.04
N GLU A 347 0.75 1.86 -24.00
CA GLU A 347 0.47 0.67 -24.79
C GLU A 347 1.37 -0.47 -24.31
N ASN A 348 0.78 -1.60 -23.94
CA ASN A 348 1.52 -2.78 -23.49
C ASN A 348 1.99 -3.65 -24.68
N ALA A 349 2.74 -4.70 -24.37
CA ALA A 349 3.35 -5.56 -25.40
C ALA A 349 2.35 -6.39 -26.22
N SER A 350 1.10 -6.49 -25.76
CA SER A 350 -0.01 -7.12 -26.48
C SER A 350 -0.83 -6.11 -27.30
N GLY A 351 -0.46 -4.82 -27.30
CA GLY A 351 -1.14 -3.75 -28.04
C GLY A 351 -2.40 -3.20 -27.35
N HIS A 352 -2.69 -3.62 -26.12
CA HIS A 352 -3.76 -3.00 -25.33
C HIS A 352 -3.25 -1.68 -24.74
N LYS A 353 -4.16 -0.70 -24.66
CA LYS A 353 -3.83 0.65 -24.21
C LYS A 353 -4.61 1.02 -22.96
N ASP A 354 -3.94 1.66 -22.03
CA ASP A 354 -4.60 2.47 -21.01
C ASP A 354 -4.44 3.93 -21.43
N GLN A 355 -5.56 4.62 -21.54
CA GLN A 355 -5.65 6.01 -22.01
C GLN A 355 -6.14 6.91 -20.88
N THR A 356 -5.56 8.10 -20.79
CA THR A 356 -5.92 9.10 -19.79
C THR A 356 -6.46 10.36 -20.46
N ALA A 357 -7.25 11.13 -19.71
CA ALA A 357 -7.66 12.47 -20.13
C ALA A 357 -7.50 13.46 -18.96
N TYR A 358 -7.12 14.69 -19.29
CA TYR A 358 -6.90 15.75 -18.31
C TYR A 358 -7.80 16.94 -18.58
N ASN A 359 -8.19 17.66 -17.54
CA ASN A 359 -8.89 18.94 -17.67
C ASN A 359 -7.90 20.11 -17.88
N ALA A 360 -8.44 21.34 -17.96
CA ALA A 360 -7.65 22.56 -18.14
C ALA A 360 -6.78 22.93 -16.93
N LEU A 361 -7.03 22.34 -15.75
CA LEU A 361 -6.21 22.47 -14.54
C LEU A 361 -5.17 21.35 -14.43
N GLU A 362 -5.01 20.54 -15.48
CA GLU A 362 -4.07 19.41 -15.52
C GLU A 362 -4.41 18.24 -14.59
N GLN A 363 -5.65 18.16 -14.11
CA GLN A 363 -6.14 17.05 -13.30
C GLN A 363 -6.60 15.88 -14.18
N LEU A 364 -6.26 14.65 -13.79
CA LEU A 364 -6.68 13.41 -14.47
C LEU A 364 -8.18 13.17 -14.26
N ILE A 365 -9.00 13.31 -15.29
CA ILE A 365 -10.47 13.17 -15.21
C ILE A 365 -11.01 11.85 -15.77
N SER A 366 -10.21 11.09 -16.51
CA SER A 366 -10.64 9.82 -17.10
C SER A 366 -9.48 8.86 -17.25
N LEU A 367 -9.72 7.58 -16.98
CA LEU A 367 -8.85 6.45 -17.30
C LEU A 367 -9.66 5.38 -18.04
N ALA A 368 -9.25 5.01 -19.26
CA ALA A 368 -9.97 4.09 -20.12
C ALA A 368 -9.06 2.97 -20.63
N HIS A 369 -9.53 1.72 -20.52
CA HIS A 369 -8.85 0.58 -21.12
C HIS A 369 -9.38 0.33 -22.54
N VAL A 370 -8.48 0.28 -23.51
CA VAL A 370 -8.76 0.07 -24.93
C VAL A 370 -8.08 -1.22 -25.40
N PRO A 371 -8.85 -2.26 -25.77
CA PRO A 371 -8.31 -3.49 -26.35
C PRO A 371 -7.58 -3.23 -27.68
N ALA A 372 -6.74 -4.18 -28.09
CA ALA A 372 -6.04 -4.10 -29.37
C ALA A 372 -7.04 -4.30 -30.52
N GLN A 373 -6.79 -3.71 -31.69
CA GLN A 373 -7.74 -3.76 -32.82
C GLN A 373 -8.07 -5.19 -33.31
N ASP A 374 -7.13 -6.12 -33.17
CA ASP A 374 -7.27 -7.51 -33.64
C ASP A 374 -7.67 -8.50 -32.53
N THR A 375 -8.06 -8.02 -31.34
CA THR A 375 -8.55 -8.91 -30.28
C THR A 375 -9.92 -9.45 -30.71
N PRO A 376 -10.11 -10.78 -30.93
CA PRO A 376 -11.39 -11.31 -31.34
C PRO A 376 -12.47 -10.88 -30.33
N PRO A 377 -13.69 -10.53 -30.79
CA PRO A 377 -14.73 -10.08 -29.90
C PRO A 377 -15.14 -11.25 -29.02
N SER A 378 -14.58 -11.35 -27.82
CA SER A 378 -15.08 -12.18 -26.73
C SER A 378 -16.41 -11.64 -26.17
N GLY A 379 -17.07 -10.71 -26.89
CA GLY A 379 -18.24 -9.98 -26.44
C GLY A 379 -17.93 -8.82 -25.49
N GLN A 380 -16.66 -8.49 -25.23
CA GLN A 380 -16.31 -7.37 -24.36
C GLN A 380 -16.27 -6.06 -25.15
N ALA A 381 -17.23 -5.17 -24.88
CA ALA A 381 -17.17 -3.77 -25.28
C ALA A 381 -15.93 -3.10 -24.68
N ALA A 382 -15.54 -1.92 -25.20
CA ALA A 382 -14.62 -1.04 -24.49
C ALA A 382 -15.08 -0.93 -23.03
N SER A 383 -14.15 -1.06 -22.08
CA SER A 383 -14.47 -0.83 -20.66
C SER A 383 -15.13 0.53 -20.54
N GLU A 384 -16.19 0.64 -19.76
CA GLU A 384 -16.60 1.95 -19.28
C GLU A 384 -15.38 2.61 -18.61
N PRO A 385 -15.09 3.88 -18.94
CA PRO A 385 -13.96 4.60 -18.37
C PRO A 385 -14.20 4.83 -16.89
N VAL A 386 -13.11 4.89 -16.13
CA VAL A 386 -13.13 5.39 -14.76
C VAL A 386 -13.09 6.91 -14.85
N ALA A 387 -14.05 7.60 -14.24
CA ALA A 387 -14.08 9.06 -14.17
C ALA A 387 -13.66 9.54 -12.78
N PHE A 388 -12.94 10.66 -12.73
CA PHE A 388 -12.47 11.28 -11.50
C PHE A 388 -12.98 12.71 -11.41
N HIS A 389 -13.45 13.10 -10.23
CA HIS A 389 -14.03 14.42 -9.97
C HIS A 389 -13.19 15.16 -8.94
N TYR A 390 -12.84 16.41 -9.20
CA TYR A 390 -12.00 17.21 -8.31
C TYR A 390 -12.60 18.59 -8.04
N ARG A 391 -12.20 19.16 -6.92
CA ARG A 391 -12.26 20.59 -6.65
C ARG A 391 -11.10 21.29 -7.36
N THR A 392 -11.18 22.61 -7.48
CA THR A 392 -10.19 23.44 -8.20
C THR A 392 -8.79 23.47 -7.56
N ASP A 393 -8.65 22.95 -6.34
CA ASP A 393 -7.41 22.84 -5.55
C ASP A 393 -6.91 21.38 -5.45
N ASP A 394 -7.23 20.56 -6.46
CA ASP A 394 -6.83 19.15 -6.57
C ASP A 394 -7.43 18.19 -5.51
N ALA A 395 -8.39 18.65 -4.69
CA ALA A 395 -9.10 17.76 -3.78
C ALA A 395 -10.03 16.81 -4.55
N LEU A 396 -9.82 15.50 -4.41
CA LEU A 396 -10.66 14.47 -5.03
C LEU A 396 -12.05 14.42 -4.36
N LEU A 397 -13.10 14.58 -5.16
CA LEU A 397 -14.50 14.60 -4.75
C LEU A 397 -15.23 13.29 -5.07
N GLY A 398 -14.75 12.49 -6.02
CA GLY A 398 -15.36 11.21 -6.32
C GLY A 398 -14.68 10.44 -7.44
N ILE A 399 -14.96 9.15 -7.48
CA ILE A 399 -14.50 8.21 -8.51
C ILE A 399 -15.71 7.40 -8.98
N ASP A 400 -16.05 7.54 -10.26
CA ASP A 400 -17.03 6.68 -10.92
C ASP A 400 -16.29 5.53 -11.59
N ALA A 401 -16.34 4.35 -10.98
CA ALA A 401 -15.78 3.14 -11.56
C ALA A 401 -16.92 2.23 -12.08
N PRO A 402 -16.62 1.35 -13.05
CA PRO A 402 -17.59 0.32 -13.44
C PRO A 402 -17.99 -0.51 -12.20
N GLY A 403 -19.30 -0.58 -11.92
CA GLY A 403 -19.87 -1.37 -10.83
C GLY A 403 -19.76 -0.79 -9.41
N ASP A 404 -19.15 0.38 -9.20
CA ASP A 404 -19.32 1.15 -7.95
C ASP A 404 -18.87 2.61 -8.16
N SER A 405 -19.58 3.55 -7.56
CA SER A 405 -19.13 4.94 -7.48
C SER A 405 -18.83 5.29 -6.03
N THR A 406 -17.70 5.95 -5.81
CA THR A 406 -17.27 6.40 -4.49
C THR A 406 -17.25 7.92 -4.45
N ASP A 407 -18.07 8.50 -3.59
CA ASP A 407 -18.12 9.94 -3.34
C ASP A 407 -17.31 10.31 -2.09
N TYR A 408 -16.70 11.48 -2.13
CA TYR A 408 -15.93 12.07 -1.03
C TYR A 408 -16.46 13.46 -0.66
N LEU A 409 -16.68 13.68 0.63
CA LEU A 409 -16.79 15.03 1.19
C LEU A 409 -15.44 15.42 1.77
N VAL A 410 -14.89 16.54 1.30
CA VAL A 410 -13.60 17.07 1.75
C VAL A 410 -13.77 18.39 2.48
N ASP A 411 -12.94 18.64 3.48
CA ASP A 411 -12.90 19.93 4.18
C ASP A 411 -12.07 20.99 3.42
N ALA A 412 -11.84 22.14 4.06
CA ALA A 412 -11.04 23.24 3.49
C ALA A 412 -9.54 22.93 3.36
N TYR A 413 -9.06 21.86 4.01
CA TYR A 413 -7.68 21.36 3.94
C TYR A 413 -7.54 20.15 3.01
N SER A 414 -8.61 19.83 2.26
CA SER A 414 -8.68 18.68 1.34
C SER A 414 -8.64 17.32 2.06
N SER A 415 -8.86 17.29 3.38
CA SER A 415 -9.04 16.05 4.14
C SER A 415 -10.44 15.48 3.88
N VAL A 416 -10.52 14.18 3.57
CA VAL A 416 -11.80 13.48 3.36
C VAL A 416 -12.50 13.28 4.71
N VAL A 417 -13.57 14.01 4.96
CA VAL A 417 -14.39 13.91 6.19
C VAL A 417 -15.54 12.92 6.06
N GLN A 418 -15.85 12.49 4.84
CA GLN A 418 -16.81 11.41 4.59
C GLN A 418 -16.47 10.72 3.28
N SER A 419 -16.63 9.40 3.25
CA SER A 419 -16.67 8.61 2.01
C SER A 419 -17.98 7.83 1.94
N SER A 420 -18.47 7.60 0.73
CA SER A 420 -19.62 6.73 0.52
C SER A 420 -19.56 5.96 -0.79
N SER A 421 -19.86 4.67 -0.74
CA SER A 421 -20.06 3.84 -1.94
C SER A 421 -21.14 2.78 -1.70
N GLU A 422 -21.63 2.14 -2.75
CA GLU A 422 -22.59 1.04 -2.59
C GLU A 422 -21.93 -0.17 -1.91
N ALA A 423 -20.64 -0.39 -2.18
CA ALA A 423 -19.87 -1.51 -1.63
C ALA A 423 -19.60 -1.40 -0.12
N HIS A 424 -19.42 -0.19 0.42
CA HIS A 424 -18.98 0.03 1.82
C HIS A 424 -19.91 0.90 2.66
N GLY A 425 -21.02 1.38 2.09
CA GLY A 425 -21.91 2.30 2.76
C GLY A 425 -21.23 3.65 3.02
N VAL A 426 -21.67 4.35 4.07
CA VAL A 426 -21.15 5.68 4.44
C VAL A 426 -20.17 5.55 5.59
N SER A 427 -18.96 6.10 5.43
CA SER A 427 -18.00 6.27 6.52
C SER A 427 -17.73 7.75 6.78
N GLN A 428 -17.58 8.13 8.04
CA GLN A 428 -17.32 9.51 8.46
C GLN A 428 -16.01 9.61 9.25
N PHE A 429 -15.27 10.68 9.02
CA PHE A 429 -13.94 10.89 9.59
C PHE A 429 -13.86 12.26 10.24
N GLY A 430 -13.26 12.31 11.43
CA GLY A 430 -12.98 13.54 12.15
C GLY A 430 -11.49 13.73 12.28
N PHE A 431 -11.01 14.96 12.10
CA PHE A 431 -9.60 15.31 12.18
C PHE A 431 -9.37 16.36 13.25
N ASP A 432 -8.21 16.30 13.90
CA ASP A 432 -7.74 17.40 14.73
C ASP A 432 -7.15 18.53 13.88
N VAL A 433 -6.77 19.60 14.57
CA VAL A 433 -6.15 20.79 13.96
C VAL A 433 -4.73 20.55 13.44
N ALA A 434 -4.12 19.38 13.67
CA ALA A 434 -2.85 18.97 13.07
C ALA A 434 -3.06 18.04 11.87
N GLY A 435 -4.31 17.71 11.51
CA GLY A 435 -4.63 16.81 10.40
C GLY A 435 -4.64 15.33 10.79
N ASN A 436 -4.46 15.00 12.08
CA ASN A 436 -4.57 13.61 12.53
C ASN A 436 -6.04 13.19 12.59
N GLN A 437 -6.39 12.02 12.05
CA GLN A 437 -7.74 11.49 12.18
C GLN A 437 -8.01 11.08 13.63
N VAL A 438 -8.93 11.75 14.31
CA VAL A 438 -9.28 11.48 15.71
C VAL A 438 -10.49 10.57 15.86
N THR A 439 -11.32 10.46 14.82
CA THR A 439 -12.48 9.56 14.81
C THR A 439 -12.71 8.95 13.44
N ALA A 440 -13.12 7.69 13.40
CA ALA A 440 -13.70 7.03 12.23
C ALA A 440 -15.04 6.42 12.63
N VAL A 441 -16.09 6.60 11.83
CA VAL A 441 -17.38 5.96 12.02
C VAL A 441 -17.71 5.20 10.75
N ASP A 442 -17.93 3.89 10.86
CA ASP A 442 -18.31 3.07 9.71
C ASP A 442 -19.82 3.13 9.42
N ALA A 443 -20.26 2.44 8.36
CA ALA A 443 -21.66 2.44 7.94
C ALA A 443 -22.61 1.73 8.92
N GLU A 444 -22.08 0.95 9.87
CA GLU A 444 -22.83 0.37 10.99
C GLU A 444 -22.94 1.31 12.19
N GLY A 445 -22.31 2.49 12.12
CA GLY A 445 -22.24 3.45 13.21
C GLY A 445 -21.20 3.09 14.27
N ARG A 446 -20.32 2.10 14.02
CA ARG A 446 -19.23 1.77 14.94
C ARG A 446 -18.17 2.85 14.87
N GLN A 447 -17.83 3.40 16.04
CA GLN A 447 -16.84 4.46 16.16
C GLN A 447 -15.49 3.91 16.61
N GLN A 448 -14.42 4.30 15.93
CA GLN A 448 -13.04 4.18 16.38
C GLN A 448 -12.55 5.56 16.79
N VAL A 449 -11.83 5.64 17.91
CA VAL A 449 -11.24 6.89 18.43
C VAL A 449 -9.73 6.73 18.51
N PHE A 450 -9.03 7.75 18.02
CA PHE A 450 -7.58 7.76 17.90
C PHE A 450 -7.00 8.84 18.80
N HIS A 451 -5.87 8.52 19.43
CA HIS A 451 -5.14 9.45 20.26
C HIS A 451 -3.69 9.53 19.83
N TYR A 452 -3.18 10.76 19.78
CA TYR A 452 -1.81 11.06 19.36
C TYR A 452 -1.02 11.69 20.49
N ASP A 453 0.31 11.54 20.47
CA ASP A 453 1.20 12.31 21.33
C ASP A 453 1.49 13.71 20.74
N ALA A 454 2.54 14.39 21.23
CA ALA A 454 2.95 15.71 20.75
C ALA A 454 3.77 15.68 19.45
N LEU A 455 4.18 14.49 18.98
CA LEU A 455 4.87 14.27 17.71
C LEU A 455 3.91 13.71 16.66
N ASN A 456 2.60 13.84 16.85
CA ASN A 456 1.56 13.26 15.99
C ASN A 456 1.69 11.73 15.82
N ARG A 457 2.30 11.03 16.78
CA ARG A 457 2.38 9.56 16.74
C ARG A 457 1.18 8.96 17.43
N LEU A 458 0.58 7.94 16.82
CA LEU A 458 -0.55 7.21 17.38
C LEU A 458 -0.15 6.50 18.67
N VAL A 459 -0.79 6.84 19.78
CA VAL A 459 -0.55 6.23 21.10
C VAL A 459 -1.70 5.37 21.58
N ARG A 460 -2.91 5.55 21.03
CA ARG A 460 -4.06 4.70 21.33
C ARG A 460 -5.08 4.67 20.21
N VAL A 461 -5.65 3.49 19.97
CA VAL A 461 -6.90 3.30 19.24
C VAL A 461 -7.88 2.60 20.17
N GLN A 462 -9.14 3.01 20.17
CA GLN A 462 -10.17 2.37 20.97
C GLN A 462 -11.52 2.38 20.27
N VAL A 463 -12.31 1.32 20.48
CA VAL A 463 -13.72 1.25 20.10
C VAL A 463 -14.56 1.46 21.36
N PRO A 464 -15.25 2.60 21.52
CA PRO A 464 -16.06 2.86 22.71
C PRO A 464 -17.11 1.77 22.94
N GLY A 465 -17.17 1.24 24.17
CA GLY A 465 -18.08 0.14 24.52
C GLY A 465 -17.50 -1.27 24.32
N GLU A 466 -16.32 -1.39 23.70
CA GLU A 466 -15.59 -2.66 23.52
C GLU A 466 -14.19 -2.58 24.15
N PRO A 467 -14.03 -2.85 25.45
CA PRO A 467 -12.72 -2.75 26.13
C PRO A 467 -11.62 -3.65 25.54
N ASP A 468 -12.00 -4.81 24.98
CA ASP A 468 -11.07 -5.72 24.31
C ASP A 468 -10.60 -5.19 22.94
N ALA A 469 -11.25 -4.14 22.42
CA ALA A 469 -10.90 -3.44 21.19
C ALA A 469 -10.21 -2.10 21.50
N GLN A 470 -9.26 -2.13 22.45
CA GLN A 470 -8.32 -1.06 22.73
C GLN A 470 -6.91 -1.50 22.40
N ILE A 471 -6.15 -0.62 21.76
CA ILE A 471 -4.74 -0.78 21.43
C ILE A 471 -3.98 0.40 22.03
N ASP A 472 -2.92 0.12 22.78
CA ASP A 472 -2.01 1.12 23.34
C ASP A 472 -0.62 0.95 22.71
N TYR A 473 -0.02 2.06 22.28
CA TYR A 473 1.36 2.13 21.79
C TYR A 473 2.20 3.00 22.73
N LEU A 474 3.37 2.51 23.12
CA LEU A 474 4.35 3.27 23.89
C LEU A 474 5.64 3.42 23.10
N PHE A 475 6.14 4.65 23.05
CA PHE A 475 7.41 5.00 22.44
C PHE A 475 8.46 5.27 23.52
N GLY A 476 9.70 4.86 23.26
CA GLY A 476 10.78 4.96 24.23
C GLY A 476 11.13 6.41 24.59
N ALA A 477 11.47 6.63 25.86
CA ALA A 477 11.91 7.90 26.40
C ALA A 477 13.45 7.98 26.43
N GLN A 478 13.98 9.18 26.16
CA GLN A 478 15.42 9.43 26.18
C GLN A 478 16.00 9.24 27.59
N GLY A 479 17.09 8.47 27.70
CA GLY A 479 17.79 8.20 28.96
C GLY A 479 17.13 7.14 29.86
N VAL A 480 15.96 6.62 29.47
CA VAL A 480 15.29 5.49 30.13
C VAL A 480 15.43 4.23 29.27
N ASP A 481 15.07 4.35 27.98
CA ASP A 481 15.07 3.23 27.06
C ASP A 481 16.33 3.26 26.17
N ALA A 482 17.34 2.48 26.54
CA ALA A 482 18.61 2.41 25.83
C ALA A 482 18.39 2.11 24.34
N HIS A 483 18.90 2.98 23.46
CA HIS A 483 18.80 2.88 21.99
C HIS A 483 17.38 2.86 21.41
N ALA A 484 16.35 3.05 22.25
CA ALA A 484 14.95 2.95 21.86
C ALA A 484 14.19 4.28 21.97
N ALA A 485 14.84 5.36 22.40
CA ALA A 485 14.19 6.66 22.50
C ALA A 485 13.63 7.10 21.14
N GLY A 486 12.38 7.55 21.15
CA GLY A 486 11.64 7.92 19.93
C GLY A 486 11.06 6.74 19.14
N ARG A 487 11.36 5.49 19.51
CA ARG A 487 10.95 4.27 18.78
C ARG A 487 9.87 3.51 19.53
N LEU A 488 9.11 2.68 18.83
CA LEU A 488 8.03 1.88 19.41
C LEU A 488 8.58 0.76 20.30
N VAL A 489 8.40 0.87 21.62
CA VAL A 489 8.95 -0.12 22.58
C VAL A 489 7.91 -1.11 23.07
N TYR A 490 6.63 -0.75 23.01
CA TYR A 490 5.56 -1.58 23.55
C TYR A 490 4.25 -1.36 22.80
N ILE A 491 3.56 -2.47 22.51
CA ILE A 491 2.19 -2.50 22.03
C ILE A 491 1.39 -3.39 22.97
N ARG A 492 0.20 -2.96 23.36
CA ARG A 492 -0.74 -3.77 24.14
C ARG A 492 -2.11 -3.73 23.53
N ASP A 493 -2.75 -4.89 23.43
CA ASP A 493 -4.10 -5.04 22.92
C ASP A 493 -4.84 -6.16 23.65
N GLY A 494 -6.10 -6.43 23.27
CA GLY A 494 -6.93 -7.47 23.89
C GLY A 494 -6.40 -8.90 23.75
N SER A 495 -5.48 -9.16 22.82
CA SER A 495 -4.85 -10.48 22.62
C SER A 495 -3.57 -10.68 23.44
N GLY A 496 -2.92 -9.59 23.87
CA GLY A 496 -1.70 -9.63 24.67
C GLY A 496 -0.80 -8.40 24.46
N SER A 497 0.50 -8.62 24.27
CA SER A 497 1.44 -7.51 24.09
C SER A 497 2.64 -7.85 23.23
N ILE A 498 3.28 -6.83 22.67
CA ILE A 498 4.52 -6.93 21.89
C ILE A 498 5.51 -5.94 22.49
N GLN A 499 6.70 -6.40 22.87
CA GLN A 499 7.78 -5.54 23.36
C GLN A 499 8.97 -5.58 22.40
N HIS A 500 9.56 -4.43 22.11
CA HIS A 500 10.75 -4.32 21.26
C HIS A 500 11.95 -3.85 22.07
N THR A 501 13.11 -4.43 21.80
CA THR A 501 14.40 -3.92 22.28
C THR A 501 15.36 -3.77 21.11
N TYR A 502 16.18 -2.73 21.14
CA TYR A 502 17.10 -2.40 20.04
C TYR A 502 18.55 -2.56 20.47
N ASP A 503 19.43 -2.87 19.51
CA ASP A 503 20.87 -2.86 19.74
C ASP A 503 21.46 -1.44 19.70
N PHE A 504 22.77 -1.30 19.92
CA PHE A 504 23.43 0.01 19.96
C PHE A 504 23.38 0.78 18.62
N ALA A 505 23.18 0.06 17.52
CA ALA A 505 22.98 0.63 16.18
C ALA A 505 21.52 0.99 15.90
N GLY A 506 20.63 0.75 16.85
CA GLY A 506 19.21 0.97 16.67
C GLY A 506 18.61 -0.02 15.67
N ARG A 507 19.02 -1.28 15.69
CA ARG A 507 18.35 -2.37 14.96
C ARG A 507 17.53 -3.20 15.94
N LEU A 508 16.43 -3.80 15.50
CA LEU A 508 15.56 -4.61 16.38
C LEU A 508 16.32 -5.86 16.85
N ALA A 509 16.72 -5.93 18.12
CA ALA A 509 17.50 -7.04 18.66
C ALA A 509 16.63 -8.16 19.24
N ARG A 510 15.49 -7.81 19.84
CA ARG A 510 14.53 -8.78 20.38
C ARG A 510 13.13 -8.24 20.26
N ARG A 511 12.21 -9.14 19.90
CA ARG A 511 10.77 -8.94 19.95
C ARG A 511 10.16 -9.95 20.91
N ASN A 512 9.43 -9.46 21.88
CA ASN A 512 8.78 -10.31 22.88
C ASN A 512 7.27 -10.29 22.67
N ILE A 513 6.72 -11.39 22.17
CA ILE A 513 5.30 -11.48 21.86
C ILE A 513 4.62 -12.25 22.98
N GLN A 514 3.65 -11.63 23.64
CA GLN A 514 2.81 -12.26 24.63
C GLN A 514 1.40 -12.46 24.03
N ILE A 515 0.88 -13.69 24.08
CA ILE A 515 -0.48 -14.04 23.66
C ILE A 515 -1.15 -14.75 24.83
N GLY A 516 -2.15 -14.12 25.44
CA GLY A 516 -2.68 -14.55 26.74
C GLY A 516 -1.55 -14.67 27.78
N ASP A 517 -1.40 -15.86 28.36
CA ASP A 517 -0.36 -16.14 29.38
C ASP A 517 0.95 -16.69 28.79
N GLN A 518 1.06 -16.84 27.47
CA GLN A 518 2.23 -17.42 26.82
C GLN A 518 3.16 -16.33 26.26
N GLU A 519 4.47 -16.50 26.43
CA GLU A 519 5.50 -15.59 25.96
C GLU A 519 6.36 -16.26 24.87
N TYR A 520 6.60 -15.53 23.78
CA TYR A 520 7.30 -15.97 22.59
C TYR A 520 8.41 -14.96 22.25
N PRO A 521 9.60 -15.12 22.84
CA PRO A 521 10.73 -14.24 22.56
C PRO A 521 11.42 -14.64 21.26
N ILE A 522 11.57 -13.67 20.36
CA ILE A 522 12.34 -13.79 19.13
C ILE A 522 13.56 -12.88 19.25
N LYS A 523 14.74 -13.37 18.93
CA LYS A 523 15.96 -12.55 18.85
C LYS A 523 16.48 -12.51 17.44
N TYR A 524 17.07 -11.39 17.07
CA TYR A 524 17.66 -11.16 15.76
C TYR A 524 19.15 -10.88 15.93
N PHE A 525 19.94 -11.47 15.03
CA PHE A 525 21.38 -11.27 14.98
C PHE A 525 21.75 -10.65 13.64
N TYR A 526 22.69 -9.71 13.66
CA TYR A 526 23.11 -8.98 12.48
C TYR A 526 24.64 -9.03 12.36
N ASP A 527 25.14 -8.94 11.13
CA ASP A 527 26.55 -8.62 10.91
C ASP A 527 26.83 -7.12 11.13
N ALA A 528 28.08 -6.72 10.88
CA ALA A 528 28.53 -5.34 11.01
C ALA A 528 27.88 -4.39 9.98
N ASP A 529 27.36 -4.91 8.87
CA ASP A 529 26.68 -4.12 7.82
C ASP A 529 25.17 -3.99 8.06
N GLY A 530 24.62 -4.66 9.08
CA GLY A 530 23.17 -4.68 9.33
C GLY A 530 22.41 -5.81 8.65
N GLN A 531 23.11 -6.76 8.01
CA GLN A 531 22.46 -7.91 7.38
C GLN A 531 22.11 -8.97 8.44
N LEU A 532 20.90 -9.55 8.34
CA LEU A 532 20.42 -10.58 9.26
C LEU A 532 21.28 -11.86 9.14
N THR A 533 21.93 -12.24 10.24
CA THR A 533 22.77 -13.45 10.35
C THR A 533 22.16 -14.54 11.22
N GLY A 534 21.06 -14.25 11.92
CA GLY A 534 20.32 -15.30 12.62
C GLY A 534 19.02 -14.84 13.26
N VAL A 535 18.18 -15.83 13.61
CA VAL A 535 16.93 -15.66 14.32
C VAL A 535 16.78 -16.76 15.36
N ASP A 536 16.58 -16.41 16.63
CA ASP A 536 16.18 -17.37 17.66
C ASP A 536 14.66 -17.56 17.62
N TYR A 537 14.19 -18.76 17.31
CA TYR A 537 12.77 -19.10 17.45
C TYR A 537 12.42 -19.49 18.89
N PRO A 538 11.25 -19.06 19.41
CA PRO A 538 10.75 -19.49 20.71
C PRO A 538 10.81 -21.00 20.91
N GLY A 539 11.65 -21.44 21.86
CA GLY A 539 11.74 -22.84 22.30
C GLY A 539 12.37 -23.85 21.33
N ILE A 540 12.83 -23.45 20.14
CA ILE A 540 13.23 -24.37 19.06
C ILE A 540 14.69 -24.25 18.62
N ARG A 541 15.43 -23.33 19.24
CA ARG A 541 16.85 -23.08 19.05
C ARG A 541 17.15 -22.18 17.83
N GLU A 542 18.42 -21.96 17.51
CA GLU A 542 18.89 -20.80 16.73
C GLU A 542 18.95 -21.09 15.22
N LEU A 543 18.28 -20.28 14.40
CA LEU A 543 18.45 -20.30 12.95
C LEU A 543 19.61 -19.38 12.57
N ARG A 544 20.63 -19.90 11.89
CA ARG A 544 21.83 -19.16 11.48
C ARG A 544 21.94 -19.03 9.96
N TYR A 545 22.25 -17.83 9.52
CA TYR A 545 22.53 -17.47 8.13
C TYR A 545 24.02 -17.15 7.97
N THR A 546 24.70 -17.88 7.11
CA THR A 546 26.06 -17.52 6.68
C THR A 546 25.98 -16.74 5.38
N LEU A 547 26.62 -15.58 5.33
CA LEU A 547 26.60 -14.69 4.16
C LEU A 547 27.85 -14.85 3.28
N ASN A 548 27.73 -14.52 2.00
CA ASN A 548 28.85 -14.45 1.04
C ASN A 548 29.48 -13.03 1.00
N ALA A 549 30.40 -12.80 0.07
CA ALA A 549 31.06 -11.51 -0.13
C ALA A 549 30.11 -10.40 -0.65
N SER A 550 29.00 -10.76 -1.29
CA SER A 550 27.92 -9.87 -1.72
C SER A 550 26.89 -9.57 -0.62
N GLY A 551 27.00 -10.20 0.56
CA GLY A 551 25.99 -10.06 1.62
C GLY A 551 24.81 -11.00 1.50
N GLU A 552 24.83 -11.94 0.57
CA GLU A 552 23.73 -12.87 0.33
C GLU A 552 23.91 -14.18 1.12
N VAL A 553 22.82 -14.81 1.54
CA VAL A 553 22.85 -16.07 2.31
C VAL A 553 23.42 -17.19 1.45
N ARG A 554 24.52 -17.82 1.86
CA ARG A 554 25.12 -19.01 1.21
C ARG A 554 24.80 -20.33 1.93
N GLU A 555 24.49 -20.28 3.22
CA GLU A 555 24.18 -21.45 4.06
C GLU A 555 23.16 -21.08 5.15
N ILE A 556 22.25 -22.02 5.44
CA ILE A 556 21.25 -21.94 6.52
C ILE A 556 21.39 -23.17 7.42
N ARG A 557 21.53 -22.94 8.73
CA ARG A 557 21.57 -23.99 9.76
C ARG A 557 20.52 -23.74 10.83
N LEU A 558 19.99 -24.82 11.38
CA LEU A 558 19.25 -24.82 12.65
C LEU A 558 20.19 -25.42 13.70
N ASP A 559 20.69 -24.59 14.60
CA ASP A 559 21.89 -24.86 15.39
C ASP A 559 23.05 -25.31 14.50
N ASP A 560 23.53 -26.54 14.70
CA ASP A 560 24.56 -27.20 13.92
C ASP A 560 23.97 -28.06 12.78
N GLN A 561 22.65 -28.28 12.74
CA GLN A 561 22.00 -29.04 11.67
C GLN A 561 21.92 -28.21 10.39
N LEU A 562 22.54 -28.71 9.32
CA LEU A 562 22.43 -28.09 8.01
C LEU A 562 20.99 -28.19 7.47
N LEU A 563 20.45 -27.09 6.95
CA LEU A 563 19.15 -27.05 6.26
C LEU A 563 19.31 -26.77 4.77
N ALA A 564 20.16 -25.81 4.41
CA ALA A 564 20.44 -25.46 3.02
C ALA A 564 21.88 -24.95 2.87
N THR A 565 22.51 -25.25 1.73
CA THR A 565 23.86 -24.80 1.38
C THR A 565 23.98 -24.56 -0.12
N GLU A 566 25.19 -24.17 -0.56
CA GLU A 566 25.52 -23.89 -1.98
C GLU A 566 24.51 -22.94 -2.65
N ILE A 567 24.00 -21.99 -1.86
CA ILE A 567 23.01 -21.03 -2.37
C ILE A 567 23.73 -20.04 -3.29
N SER A 568 23.22 -19.92 -4.52
CA SER A 568 23.72 -18.98 -5.53
C SER A 568 22.59 -18.12 -6.05
N TYR A 569 22.93 -16.92 -6.53
CA TYR A 569 21.97 -15.88 -6.91
C TYR A 569 22.21 -15.41 -8.35
N LEU A 570 21.17 -14.82 -8.93
CA LEU A 570 21.37 -13.86 -10.00
C LEU A 570 21.96 -12.56 -9.43
N PRO A 571 22.73 -11.79 -10.20
CA PRO A 571 23.32 -10.55 -9.71
C PRO A 571 22.22 -9.62 -9.20
N PHE A 572 22.30 -9.19 -7.94
CA PHE A 572 21.31 -8.34 -7.27
C PHE A 572 19.88 -8.88 -7.32
N GLY A 573 19.75 -10.21 -7.46
CA GLY A 573 18.53 -10.87 -7.86
C GLY A 573 18.18 -12.07 -6.96
N PRO A 574 17.13 -12.82 -7.33
CA PRO A 574 16.64 -13.94 -6.53
C PRO A 574 17.62 -15.13 -6.53
N PRO A 575 17.45 -16.11 -5.62
CA PRO A 575 18.19 -17.35 -5.64
C PRO A 575 18.01 -18.09 -6.97
N ARG A 576 19.12 -18.54 -7.53
CA ARG A 576 19.21 -19.37 -8.74
C ARG A 576 19.34 -20.85 -8.42
N SER A 577 20.04 -21.20 -7.33
CA SER A 577 20.18 -22.59 -6.89
C SER A 577 20.26 -22.67 -5.38
N VAL A 578 19.65 -23.71 -4.81
CA VAL A 578 19.66 -24.02 -3.37
C VAL A 578 19.83 -25.54 -3.21
N SER A 579 20.90 -25.98 -2.54
CA SER A 579 21.07 -27.39 -2.16
C SER A 579 20.46 -27.63 -0.78
N LEU A 580 19.34 -28.36 -0.70
CA LEU A 580 18.66 -28.69 0.54
C LEU A 580 19.35 -29.87 1.24
N ALA A 581 19.32 -29.88 2.57
CA ALA A 581 20.01 -30.90 3.36
C ALA A 581 19.46 -32.32 3.20
N ASN A 582 18.25 -32.48 2.64
CA ASN A 582 17.69 -33.79 2.29
C ASN A 582 18.17 -34.34 0.94
N GLY A 583 19.18 -33.72 0.33
CA GLY A 583 19.79 -34.17 -0.92
C GLY A 583 19.03 -33.74 -2.19
N ILE A 584 18.04 -32.85 -2.07
CA ILE A 584 17.36 -32.22 -3.21
C ILE A 584 18.02 -30.88 -3.51
N THR A 585 18.44 -30.65 -4.76
CA THR A 585 18.84 -29.32 -5.24
C THR A 585 17.68 -28.69 -5.99
N ARG A 586 17.24 -27.51 -5.54
CA ARG A 586 16.29 -26.65 -6.27
C ARG A 586 17.06 -25.70 -7.18
N LYS A 587 16.75 -25.70 -8.48
CA LYS A 587 17.29 -24.74 -9.46
C LYS A 587 16.16 -23.90 -10.04
N SER A 588 16.34 -22.60 -10.04
CA SER A 588 15.42 -21.62 -10.63
C SER A 588 16.05 -21.05 -11.90
N ILE A 589 15.31 -21.11 -13.00
CA ILE A 589 15.74 -20.67 -14.33
C ILE A 589 14.94 -19.42 -14.69
N TYR A 590 15.65 -18.36 -15.09
CA TYR A 590 15.06 -17.05 -15.37
C TYR A 590 15.40 -16.61 -16.80
N ALA A 591 14.50 -15.84 -17.41
CA ALA A 591 14.76 -15.07 -18.62
C ALA A 591 15.56 -13.79 -18.32
N LEU A 592 15.98 -13.07 -19.37
CA LEU A 592 16.79 -11.85 -19.28
C LEU A 592 16.05 -10.63 -18.73
N ASP A 593 14.79 -10.77 -18.32
CA ASP A 593 14.02 -9.77 -17.59
C ASP A 593 13.74 -10.21 -16.14
N TYR A 594 14.41 -11.28 -15.67
CA TYR A 594 14.18 -11.96 -14.40
C TYR A 594 12.82 -12.64 -14.25
N THR A 595 12.09 -12.87 -15.35
CA THR A 595 10.91 -13.75 -15.33
C THR A 595 11.34 -15.20 -15.04
N LEU A 596 10.77 -15.83 -14.01
CA LEU A 596 11.01 -17.23 -13.66
C LEU A 596 10.33 -18.16 -14.68
N THR A 597 11.12 -18.86 -15.50
CA THR A 597 10.62 -19.72 -16.59
C THR A 597 10.62 -21.20 -16.24
N ALA A 598 11.43 -21.63 -15.27
CA ALA A 598 11.37 -22.99 -14.75
C ALA A 598 11.92 -23.13 -13.33
N VAL A 599 11.46 -24.17 -12.64
CA VAL A 599 11.99 -24.63 -11.36
C VAL A 599 12.22 -26.14 -11.43
N GLU A 600 13.45 -26.58 -11.13
CA GLU A 600 13.83 -27.99 -11.09
C GLU A 600 14.19 -28.38 -9.65
N ASP A 601 13.45 -29.32 -9.07
CA ASP A 601 13.80 -29.96 -7.81
C ASP A 601 14.40 -31.33 -8.13
N ILE A 602 15.69 -31.52 -7.85
CA ILE A 602 16.47 -32.70 -8.26
C ILE A 602 17.08 -33.40 -7.04
N GLY A 603 16.56 -34.58 -6.73
CA GLY A 603 17.12 -35.51 -5.74
C GLY A 603 16.98 -36.97 -6.20
N VAL A 604 17.44 -37.91 -5.37
CA VAL A 604 17.37 -39.35 -5.65
C VAL A 604 15.93 -39.85 -5.57
N ASN A 605 15.20 -39.45 -4.52
CA ASN A 605 13.82 -39.89 -4.24
C ASN A 605 12.74 -38.89 -4.68
N PHE A 606 13.15 -37.69 -5.10
CA PHE A 606 12.25 -36.63 -5.53
C PHE A 606 12.83 -35.93 -6.75
N ARG A 607 12.10 -35.94 -7.86
CA ARG A 607 12.47 -35.20 -9.07
C ARG A 607 11.24 -34.56 -9.66
N ALA A 608 11.23 -33.24 -9.78
CA ALA A 608 10.16 -32.51 -10.44
C ALA A 608 10.72 -31.34 -11.24
N THR A 609 10.21 -31.12 -12.44
CA THR A 609 10.50 -29.92 -13.23
C THR A 609 9.21 -29.21 -13.53
N GLN A 610 9.09 -27.96 -13.08
CA GLN A 610 8.02 -27.02 -13.41
C GLN A 610 8.51 -26.08 -14.51
N SER A 611 7.72 -25.92 -15.57
CA SER A 611 7.99 -25.00 -16.67
C SER A 611 6.81 -24.05 -16.86
N PHE A 612 7.13 -22.77 -17.01
CA PHE A 612 6.18 -21.67 -17.08
C PHE A 612 6.39 -20.92 -18.40
N ASN A 613 5.33 -20.83 -19.22
CA ASN A 613 5.35 -19.99 -20.41
C ASN A 613 4.39 -18.83 -20.21
N PHE A 614 4.84 -17.63 -20.56
CA PHE A 614 4.08 -16.39 -20.38
C PHE A 614 3.79 -15.74 -21.72
N ASP A 615 2.73 -14.94 -21.79
CA ASP A 615 2.52 -14.01 -22.89
C ASP A 615 3.48 -12.80 -22.78
N ALA A 616 3.38 -11.89 -23.75
CA ALA A 616 4.23 -10.71 -23.83
C ALA A 616 4.01 -9.74 -22.66
N VAL A 617 2.82 -9.73 -22.05
CA VAL A 617 2.51 -8.85 -20.92
C VAL A 617 2.77 -9.51 -19.56
N GLY A 618 3.10 -10.80 -19.52
CA GLY A 618 3.51 -11.54 -18.32
C GLY A 618 2.43 -12.45 -17.73
N ASN A 619 1.32 -12.71 -18.42
CA ASN A 619 0.31 -13.67 -17.96
C ASN A 619 0.77 -15.11 -18.24
N LEU A 620 0.57 -16.01 -17.28
CA LEU A 620 0.98 -17.41 -17.41
C LEU A 620 0.07 -18.14 -18.41
N LEU A 621 0.59 -18.54 -19.57
CA LEU A 621 -0.15 -19.29 -20.60
C LEU A 621 -0.16 -20.79 -20.33
N THR A 622 0.96 -21.35 -19.86
CA THR A 622 1.04 -22.78 -19.55
C THR A 622 1.87 -23.04 -18.32
N LEU A 623 1.42 -23.97 -17.49
CA LEU A 623 2.19 -24.61 -16.43
C LEU A 623 2.35 -26.09 -16.79
N SER A 624 3.58 -26.57 -16.88
CA SER A 624 3.86 -28.01 -17.05
C SER A 624 4.75 -28.50 -15.92
N ARG A 625 4.31 -29.54 -15.20
CA ARG A 625 5.12 -30.27 -14.23
C ARG A 625 5.35 -31.69 -14.72
N THR A 626 6.61 -32.13 -14.69
CA THR A 626 7.00 -33.52 -14.97
C THR A 626 7.68 -34.15 -13.75
N GLY A 627 7.73 -35.48 -13.70
CA GLY A 627 8.29 -36.22 -12.56
C GLY A 627 7.26 -36.45 -11.46
N VAL A 628 7.55 -36.03 -10.24
CA VAL A 628 6.61 -36.10 -9.11
C VAL A 628 5.42 -35.20 -9.39
N ALA A 629 4.20 -35.73 -9.22
CA ALA A 629 2.94 -35.01 -9.39
C ALA A 629 2.80 -34.30 -10.75
N PRO A 630 2.88 -35.04 -11.87
CA PRO A 630 2.83 -34.41 -13.19
C PRO A 630 1.48 -33.71 -13.41
N GLU A 631 1.53 -32.50 -13.95
CA GLU A 631 0.34 -31.73 -14.32
C GLU A 631 0.63 -30.87 -15.54
N GLN A 632 -0.39 -30.58 -16.32
CA GLN A 632 -0.26 -29.68 -17.46
C GLN A 632 -1.51 -28.82 -17.56
N TRP A 633 -1.33 -27.52 -17.36
CA TRP A 633 -2.39 -26.52 -17.42
C TRP A 633 -2.16 -25.56 -18.57
N HIS A 634 -3.26 -25.13 -19.18
CA HIS A 634 -3.32 -24.09 -20.20
C HIS A 634 -4.29 -23.01 -19.73
N PHE A 635 -3.93 -21.74 -19.96
CA PHE A 635 -4.68 -20.60 -19.47
C PHE A 635 -4.90 -19.58 -20.60
N ALA A 636 -6.02 -18.86 -20.53
CA ALA A 636 -6.30 -17.72 -21.39
C ALA A 636 -6.87 -16.56 -20.58
N TYR A 637 -6.66 -15.35 -21.09
CA TYR A 637 -6.99 -14.09 -20.43
C TYR A 637 -7.77 -13.17 -21.36
N ASP A 638 -8.49 -12.21 -20.80
CA ASP A 638 -9.06 -11.09 -21.57
C ASP A 638 -8.06 -9.91 -21.69
N SER A 639 -8.48 -8.82 -22.35
CA SER A 639 -7.59 -7.67 -22.60
C SER A 639 -7.15 -6.94 -21.33
N LYS A 640 -7.92 -7.07 -20.24
CA LYS A 640 -7.58 -6.57 -18.90
C LYS A 640 -6.70 -7.56 -18.12
N SER A 641 -6.19 -8.60 -18.77
CA SER A 641 -5.40 -9.68 -18.18
C SER A 641 -6.14 -10.48 -17.10
N ARG A 642 -7.48 -10.55 -17.13
CA ARG A 642 -8.28 -11.39 -16.20
C ARG A 642 -8.38 -12.82 -16.73
N LEU A 643 -8.28 -13.81 -15.86
CA LEU A 643 -8.29 -15.23 -16.24
C LEU A 643 -9.68 -15.66 -16.74
N THR A 644 -9.81 -16.00 -18.02
CA THR A 644 -11.09 -16.42 -18.65
C THR A 644 -11.20 -17.92 -18.87
N HIS A 645 -10.07 -18.62 -18.97
CA HIS A 645 -10.03 -20.06 -19.21
C HIS A 645 -8.88 -20.73 -18.48
N ALA A 646 -9.11 -21.92 -17.94
CA ALA A 646 -8.09 -22.82 -17.43
C ALA A 646 -8.44 -24.27 -17.83
N SER A 647 -7.50 -25.04 -18.37
CA SER A 647 -7.74 -26.43 -18.75
C SER A 647 -6.54 -27.34 -18.49
N ASP A 648 -6.85 -28.59 -18.17
CA ASP A 648 -5.90 -29.68 -18.00
C ASP A 648 -6.46 -30.98 -18.62
N ALA A 649 -5.81 -32.12 -18.39
CA ALA A 649 -6.28 -33.41 -18.90
C ALA A 649 -7.64 -33.86 -18.32
N SER A 650 -8.10 -33.25 -17.22
CA SER A 650 -9.39 -33.57 -16.58
C SER A 650 -10.57 -32.77 -17.15
N GLY A 651 -10.30 -31.73 -17.94
CA GLY A 651 -11.31 -30.88 -18.56
C GLY A 651 -10.95 -29.40 -18.51
N SER A 652 -11.96 -28.53 -18.45
CA SER A 652 -11.76 -27.07 -18.46
C SER A 652 -12.64 -26.32 -17.47
N ILE A 653 -12.22 -25.10 -17.14
CA ILE A 653 -12.92 -24.14 -16.31
C ILE A 653 -12.98 -22.83 -17.09
N ASN A 654 -14.19 -22.33 -17.34
CA ASN A 654 -14.43 -21.09 -18.06
C ASN A 654 -15.02 -20.05 -17.11
N PHE A 655 -14.52 -18.82 -17.19
CA PHE A 655 -14.95 -17.68 -16.39
C PHE A 655 -15.46 -16.56 -17.29
N ALA A 656 -16.56 -15.93 -16.90
CA ALA A 656 -17.03 -14.69 -17.49
C ALA A 656 -17.06 -13.59 -16.43
N TYR A 657 -16.83 -12.34 -16.83
CA TYR A 657 -16.81 -11.18 -15.94
C TYR A 657 -17.64 -10.03 -16.51
N ASP A 658 -18.13 -9.16 -15.65
CA ASP A 658 -18.66 -7.85 -16.06
C ASP A 658 -17.52 -6.83 -16.28
N SER A 659 -17.86 -5.56 -16.50
CA SER A 659 -16.89 -4.47 -16.69
C SER A 659 -16.09 -4.15 -15.42
N ALA A 660 -16.69 -4.35 -14.25
CA ALA A 660 -16.15 -4.13 -12.90
C ALA A 660 -15.18 -5.24 -12.43
N GLY A 661 -15.14 -6.38 -13.12
CA GLY A 661 -14.33 -7.53 -12.71
C GLY A 661 -15.05 -8.52 -11.81
N ASN A 662 -16.35 -8.33 -11.56
CA ASN A 662 -17.15 -9.34 -10.90
C ASN A 662 -17.31 -10.56 -11.80
N ARG A 663 -17.07 -11.75 -11.26
CA ARG A 663 -17.32 -13.01 -11.98
C ARG A 663 -18.82 -13.18 -12.21
N LEU A 664 -19.27 -13.37 -13.44
CA LEU A 664 -20.65 -13.64 -13.82
C LEU A 664 -20.96 -15.14 -13.90
N SER A 665 -19.98 -15.95 -14.32
CA SER A 665 -20.13 -17.40 -14.37
C SER A 665 -18.83 -18.15 -14.14
N ARG A 666 -18.95 -19.40 -13.67
CA ARG A 666 -17.91 -20.43 -13.63
C ARG A 666 -18.51 -21.71 -14.21
N LYS A 667 -17.98 -22.18 -15.32
CA LYS A 667 -18.44 -23.40 -16.00
C LYS A 667 -17.32 -24.42 -16.09
N ARG A 668 -17.47 -25.57 -15.42
CA ARG A 668 -16.55 -26.72 -15.57
C ARG A 668 -17.06 -27.68 -16.63
N LEU A 669 -16.17 -28.08 -17.52
CA LEU A 669 -16.35 -29.17 -18.46
C LEU A 669 -15.44 -30.33 -18.05
N ASP A 670 -15.87 -31.57 -18.25
CA ASP A 670 -14.99 -32.74 -18.17
C ASP A 670 -14.11 -32.88 -19.43
N SER A 671 -13.34 -33.98 -19.49
CA SER A 671 -12.46 -34.30 -20.62
C SER A 671 -13.19 -34.54 -21.94
N ASP A 672 -14.48 -34.89 -21.91
CA ASP A 672 -15.32 -35.13 -23.08
C ASP A 672 -16.03 -33.83 -23.54
N GLY A 673 -15.84 -32.73 -22.81
CA GLY A 673 -16.44 -31.43 -23.07
C GLY A 673 -17.87 -31.30 -22.54
N ALA A 674 -18.36 -32.28 -21.78
CA ALA A 674 -19.67 -32.19 -21.15
C ALA A 674 -19.62 -31.29 -19.92
N ALA A 675 -20.64 -30.46 -19.73
CA ALA A 675 -20.72 -29.59 -18.56
C ALA A 675 -20.99 -30.43 -17.30
N VAL A 676 -20.08 -30.33 -16.33
CA VAL A 676 -20.18 -30.99 -15.01
C VAL A 676 -20.49 -30.01 -13.90
N GLU A 677 -20.28 -28.71 -14.13
CA GLU A 677 -20.65 -27.64 -13.20
C GLU A 677 -21.03 -26.37 -13.98
N LEU A 678 -22.06 -25.68 -13.53
CA LEU A 678 -22.37 -24.32 -13.98
C LEU A 678 -22.90 -23.48 -12.82
N ASN A 679 -22.05 -22.57 -12.36
CA ASN A 679 -22.37 -21.57 -11.36
C ASN A 679 -22.56 -20.19 -12.02
N THR A 680 -23.69 -19.55 -11.76
CA THR A 680 -23.97 -18.16 -12.16
C THR A 680 -24.05 -17.27 -10.93
N TYR A 681 -23.40 -16.12 -11.00
CA TYR A 681 -23.20 -15.20 -9.87
C TYR A 681 -24.04 -13.95 -10.08
N ALA A 682 -24.76 -13.52 -9.05
CA ALA A 682 -25.55 -12.31 -9.05
C ALA A 682 -25.03 -11.33 -7.99
N TYR A 683 -25.16 -10.03 -8.26
CA TYR A 683 -24.68 -8.94 -7.42
C TYR A 683 -25.84 -8.03 -7.02
N ALA A 684 -25.76 -7.39 -5.86
CA ALA A 684 -26.74 -6.40 -5.44
C ALA A 684 -26.65 -5.15 -6.33
N ASP A 685 -27.77 -4.60 -6.81
CA ASP A 685 -27.93 -3.30 -7.47
C ASP A 685 -26.91 -2.90 -8.58
N ASN A 686 -26.31 -3.89 -9.25
CA ASN A 686 -25.17 -3.75 -10.19
C ASN A 686 -23.84 -3.31 -9.52
N GLY A 687 -23.76 -3.42 -8.20
CA GLY A 687 -22.60 -3.23 -7.35
C GLY A 687 -21.60 -4.40 -7.35
N ASN A 688 -20.62 -4.33 -6.45
CA ASN A 688 -19.58 -5.35 -6.30
C ASN A 688 -19.89 -6.44 -5.24
N ARG A 689 -21.00 -6.33 -4.49
CA ARG A 689 -21.39 -7.28 -3.43
C ARG A 689 -22.11 -8.50 -4.00
N LEU A 690 -21.52 -9.68 -3.84
CA LEU A 690 -22.08 -10.95 -4.33
C LEU A 690 -23.36 -11.30 -3.56
N SER A 691 -24.53 -11.32 -4.19
CA SER A 691 -25.81 -11.60 -3.54
C SER A 691 -26.18 -13.09 -3.56
N SER A 692 -25.91 -13.78 -4.68
CA SER A 692 -26.15 -15.22 -4.78
C SER A 692 -25.28 -15.93 -5.80
N VAL A 693 -25.10 -17.23 -5.59
CA VAL A 693 -24.51 -18.16 -6.56
C VAL A 693 -25.51 -19.28 -6.82
N GLN A 694 -25.96 -19.39 -8.06
CA GLN A 694 -26.88 -20.44 -8.50
C GLN A 694 -26.09 -21.55 -9.20
N SER A 695 -26.19 -22.77 -8.69
CA SER A 695 -25.71 -23.99 -9.37
C SER A 695 -26.84 -24.59 -10.18
N SER A 696 -26.61 -24.78 -11.48
CA SER A 696 -27.58 -25.34 -12.43
C SER A 696 -27.16 -26.71 -13.00
N ILE A 697 -25.89 -27.07 -12.84
CA ILE A 697 -25.29 -28.35 -13.24
C ILE A 697 -24.28 -28.75 -12.14
N GLY A 698 -24.17 -30.04 -11.82
CA GLY A 698 -23.25 -30.54 -10.78
C GLY A 698 -23.79 -30.44 -9.34
N GLY A 699 -24.99 -29.87 -9.21
CA GLY A 699 -25.77 -29.67 -8.00
C GLY A 699 -26.93 -28.73 -8.32
N SER A 700 -28.10 -28.95 -7.72
CA SER A 700 -29.26 -28.06 -7.84
C SER A 700 -29.45 -27.31 -6.53
N GLY A 701 -29.02 -26.04 -6.49
CA GLY A 701 -29.11 -25.23 -5.28
C GLY A 701 -28.66 -23.79 -5.50
N GLN A 702 -29.15 -22.90 -4.66
CA GLN A 702 -28.76 -21.49 -4.59
C GLN A 702 -28.04 -21.25 -3.27
N LEU A 703 -26.88 -20.62 -3.32
CA LEU A 703 -26.22 -20.01 -2.17
C LEU A 703 -26.59 -18.53 -2.13
N ALA A 704 -27.04 -18.06 -0.97
CA ALA A 704 -27.32 -16.66 -0.67
C ALA A 704 -26.25 -16.10 0.27
N PHE A 705 -25.91 -14.83 0.07
CA PHE A 705 -24.87 -14.11 0.81
C PHE A 705 -25.48 -12.84 1.42
N GLY A 706 -25.36 -12.69 2.74
CA GLY A 706 -25.84 -11.53 3.48
C GLY A 706 -24.69 -10.71 4.04
N TYR A 707 -24.77 -9.38 3.96
CA TYR A 707 -23.72 -8.46 4.39
C TYR A 707 -24.24 -7.47 5.44
N ASP A 708 -23.34 -6.91 6.23
CA ASP A 708 -23.60 -5.68 6.98
C ASP A 708 -23.60 -4.44 6.06
N ALA A 709 -24.02 -3.28 6.58
CA ALA A 709 -24.03 -2.02 5.84
C ALA A 709 -22.63 -1.53 5.46
N SER A 710 -21.57 -2.03 6.10
CA SER A 710 -20.18 -1.77 5.74
C SER A 710 -19.63 -2.74 4.67
N GLY A 711 -20.45 -3.69 4.19
CA GLY A 711 -20.05 -4.64 3.16
C GLY A 711 -19.26 -5.85 3.67
N LYS A 712 -19.35 -6.21 4.95
CA LYS A 712 -18.74 -7.43 5.51
C LYS A 712 -19.73 -8.59 5.46
N LEU A 713 -19.30 -9.76 4.96
CA LEU A 713 -20.16 -10.94 4.83
C LEU A 713 -20.57 -11.48 6.21
N LEU A 714 -21.85 -11.43 6.56
CA LEU A 714 -22.41 -11.97 7.78
C LEU A 714 -22.81 -13.44 7.65
N SER A 715 -23.32 -13.86 6.49
CA SER A 715 -23.83 -15.21 6.31
C SER A 715 -23.71 -15.73 4.88
N ARG A 716 -23.40 -17.02 4.73
CA ARG A 716 -23.54 -17.80 3.49
C ARG A 716 -24.43 -19.01 3.76
N SER A 717 -25.59 -19.06 3.11
CA SER A 717 -26.60 -20.10 3.33
C SER A 717 -27.12 -20.68 2.01
N GLY A 718 -27.61 -21.92 2.01
CA GLY A 718 -28.27 -22.52 0.85
C GLY A 718 -28.77 -23.92 1.12
N ALA A 719 -29.83 -24.34 0.42
CA ALA A 719 -30.41 -25.67 0.60
C ALA A 719 -29.37 -26.77 0.36
N GLY A 720 -29.26 -27.72 1.28
CA GLY A 720 -28.28 -28.82 1.22
C GLY A 720 -26.84 -28.42 1.53
N ASN A 721 -26.56 -27.15 1.86
CA ASN A 721 -25.26 -26.66 2.29
C ASN A 721 -25.31 -26.28 3.77
N ALA A 722 -24.21 -26.49 4.49
CA ALA A 722 -24.11 -25.98 5.86
C ALA A 722 -24.13 -24.45 5.83
N ASN A 723 -25.04 -23.85 6.60
CA ASN A 723 -25.05 -22.41 6.82
C ASN A 723 -23.75 -21.99 7.52
N VAL A 724 -23.12 -20.92 7.02
CA VAL A 724 -21.93 -20.31 7.64
C VAL A 724 -22.29 -18.90 8.06
N GLU A 725 -22.09 -18.58 9.33
CA GLU A 725 -22.27 -17.23 9.88
C GLU A 725 -20.95 -16.72 10.46
N LEU A 726 -20.67 -15.44 10.24
CA LEU A 726 -19.46 -14.77 10.69
C LEU A 726 -19.83 -13.62 11.62
N VAL A 727 -19.17 -13.57 12.77
CA VAL A 727 -19.30 -12.47 13.73
C VAL A 727 -18.00 -11.69 13.74
N TYR A 728 -18.08 -10.36 13.59
CA TYR A 728 -16.93 -9.47 13.53
C TYR A 728 -16.68 -8.77 14.88
N ASN A 729 -15.42 -8.42 15.15
CA ASN A 729 -15.07 -7.54 16.28
C ASN A 729 -15.21 -6.04 15.92
N GLY A 730 -14.99 -5.15 16.90
CA GLY A 730 -15.01 -3.70 16.70
C GLY A 730 -14.02 -3.15 15.65
N PHE A 731 -12.97 -3.91 15.29
CA PHE A 731 -12.05 -3.58 14.20
C PHE A 731 -12.42 -4.20 12.85
N GLY A 732 -13.61 -4.81 12.73
CA GLY A 732 -14.07 -5.40 11.48
C GLY A 732 -13.33 -6.67 11.04
N ARG A 733 -12.67 -7.39 11.97
CA ARG A 733 -12.05 -8.71 11.73
C ARG A 733 -12.96 -9.84 12.22
N VAL A 734 -12.95 -11.00 11.57
CA VAL A 734 -13.80 -12.16 11.93
C VAL A 734 -13.41 -12.69 13.31
N LYS A 735 -14.25 -12.52 14.33
CA LYS A 735 -14.03 -13.01 15.71
C LYS A 735 -14.56 -14.42 15.94
N THR A 736 -15.64 -14.81 15.25
CA THR A 736 -16.26 -16.13 15.44
C THR A 736 -16.83 -16.63 14.11
N ALA A 737 -16.57 -17.90 13.81
CA ALA A 737 -17.19 -18.62 12.71
C ALA A 737 -18.16 -19.67 13.27
N ILE A 738 -19.39 -19.65 12.76
CA ILE A 738 -20.46 -20.57 13.11
C ILE A 738 -20.82 -21.36 11.84
N VAL A 739 -20.81 -22.68 11.92
CA VAL A 739 -21.17 -23.56 10.79
C VAL A 739 -22.23 -24.53 11.26
N ALA A 740 -23.31 -24.68 10.48
CA ALA A 740 -24.45 -25.53 10.85
C ALA A 740 -25.01 -25.23 12.26
N ASN A 741 -25.03 -23.94 12.64
CA ASN A 741 -25.44 -23.42 13.96
C ASN A 741 -24.52 -23.81 15.14
N GLU A 742 -23.32 -24.31 14.87
CA GLU A 742 -22.31 -24.61 15.90
C GLU A 742 -21.11 -23.67 15.76
N VAL A 743 -20.60 -23.17 16.89
CA VAL A 743 -19.36 -22.38 16.87
C VAL A 743 -18.19 -23.31 16.57
N VAL A 744 -17.59 -23.17 15.39
CA VAL A 744 -16.48 -24.02 14.97
C VAL A 744 -15.11 -23.41 15.21
N ALA A 745 -15.03 -22.08 15.28
CA ALA A 745 -13.81 -21.37 15.63
C ALA A 745 -14.05 -20.00 16.28
N ARG A 746 -13.12 -19.62 17.15
CA ARG A 746 -12.97 -18.26 17.68
C ARG A 746 -11.57 -17.75 17.39
N PHE A 747 -11.45 -16.49 17.01
CA PHE A 747 -10.19 -15.88 16.60
C PHE A 747 -9.87 -14.64 17.45
N SER A 748 -8.59 -14.34 17.58
CA SER A 748 -8.12 -13.07 18.16
C SER A 748 -6.97 -12.51 17.35
N TYR A 749 -6.89 -11.19 17.31
CA TYR A 749 -5.98 -10.43 16.47
C TYR A 749 -5.20 -9.44 17.33
N ASN A 750 -3.94 -9.21 16.97
CA ASN A 750 -3.14 -8.17 17.61
C ASN A 750 -3.40 -6.80 16.96
N ALA A 751 -2.74 -5.78 17.51
CA ALA A 751 -2.75 -4.40 17.05
C ALA A 751 -2.35 -4.17 15.58
N LEU A 752 -1.72 -5.16 14.91
CA LEU A 752 -1.31 -5.08 13.51
C LEU A 752 -2.34 -5.75 12.57
N GLY A 753 -3.46 -6.22 13.10
CA GLY A 753 -4.46 -6.97 12.34
C GLY A 753 -4.09 -8.43 12.08
N GLN A 754 -2.98 -8.92 12.65
CA GLN A 754 -2.53 -10.31 12.50
C GLN A 754 -3.35 -11.22 13.42
N ARG A 755 -3.87 -12.33 12.89
CA ARG A 755 -4.50 -13.37 13.71
C ARG A 755 -3.45 -14.07 14.57
N VAL A 756 -3.48 -13.82 15.87
CA VAL A 756 -2.52 -14.40 16.83
C VAL A 756 -3.08 -15.61 17.57
N SER A 757 -4.40 -15.79 17.61
CA SER A 757 -5.04 -16.96 18.25
C SER A 757 -6.19 -17.53 17.44
N LYS A 758 -6.32 -18.86 17.45
CA LYS A 758 -7.46 -19.62 16.93
C LYS A 758 -7.82 -20.76 17.89
N LEU A 759 -9.03 -20.72 18.43
CA LEU A 759 -9.60 -21.78 19.25
C LEU A 759 -10.64 -22.56 18.43
N THR A 760 -10.46 -23.87 18.32
CA THR A 760 -11.43 -24.82 17.74
C THR A 760 -11.81 -25.87 18.78
N ASP A 761 -12.71 -26.80 18.46
CA ASP A 761 -12.94 -27.97 19.31
C ASP A 761 -11.65 -28.81 19.40
N GLY A 762 -11.08 -28.89 20.60
CA GLY A 762 -9.88 -29.68 20.89
C GLY A 762 -8.51 -29.04 20.60
N ALA A 763 -8.41 -27.82 20.08
CA ALA A 763 -7.11 -27.19 19.81
C ALA A 763 -7.10 -25.67 20.03
N LEU A 764 -5.98 -25.15 20.56
CA LEU A 764 -5.73 -23.72 20.72
C LEU A 764 -4.42 -23.38 20.01
N TRP A 765 -4.55 -22.70 18.88
CA TRP A 765 -3.42 -22.32 18.04
C TRP A 765 -2.99 -20.90 18.31
N HIS A 766 -1.71 -20.69 18.61
CA HIS A 766 -1.05 -19.39 18.59
C HIS A 766 -0.24 -19.24 17.29
N PHE A 767 -0.28 -18.05 16.69
CA PHE A 767 0.45 -17.72 15.48
C PHE A 767 1.45 -16.60 15.74
N ILE A 768 2.69 -16.82 15.33
CA ILE A 768 3.82 -15.96 15.64
C ILE A 768 4.33 -15.34 14.34
N TYR A 769 4.45 -14.02 14.31
CA TYR A 769 4.88 -13.25 13.15
C TYR A 769 6.20 -12.51 13.43
N ASP A 770 6.97 -12.19 12.40
CA ASP A 770 8.07 -11.23 12.51
C ASP A 770 7.57 -9.78 12.34
N GLU A 771 8.51 -8.82 12.31
CA GLU A 771 8.24 -7.40 12.17
C GLU A 771 7.59 -7.05 10.82
N THR A 772 7.90 -7.79 9.75
CA THR A 772 7.32 -7.57 8.42
C THR A 772 5.94 -8.23 8.25
N GLY A 773 5.44 -8.92 9.27
CA GLY A 773 4.17 -9.62 9.23
C GLY A 773 4.23 -10.99 8.56
N ARG A 774 5.41 -11.54 8.35
CA ARG A 774 5.58 -12.90 7.84
C ARG A 774 5.39 -13.89 8.99
N LEU A 775 4.61 -14.95 8.73
CA LEU A 775 4.32 -15.99 9.72
C LEU A 775 5.57 -16.83 10.00
N LEU A 776 6.15 -16.71 11.19
CA LEU A 776 7.30 -17.50 11.63
C LEU A 776 6.90 -18.87 12.15
N GLY A 777 5.74 -18.98 12.80
CA GLY A 777 5.31 -20.26 13.34
C GLY A 777 3.87 -20.31 13.81
N ARG A 778 3.40 -21.53 14.02
CA ARG A 778 2.10 -21.83 14.63
C ARG A 778 2.26 -22.93 15.68
N ILE A 779 1.55 -22.80 16.79
CA ILE A 779 1.75 -23.66 17.97
C ILE A 779 0.38 -24.07 18.50
N ASP A 780 0.12 -25.37 18.59
CA ASP A 780 -1.03 -25.91 19.31
C ASP A 780 -0.66 -26.11 20.77
N ILE A 781 -1.18 -25.21 21.61
CA ILE A 781 -0.92 -25.19 23.04
C ILE A 781 -1.51 -26.42 23.74
N LEU A 782 -2.69 -26.88 23.28
CA LEU A 782 -3.36 -28.03 23.88
C LEU A 782 -2.78 -29.35 23.37
N GLY A 783 -2.39 -29.38 22.09
CA GLY A 783 -1.78 -30.55 21.45
C GLY A 783 -0.28 -30.73 21.67
N ALA A 784 0.41 -29.77 22.29
CA ALA A 784 1.87 -29.74 22.46
C ALA A 784 2.64 -29.93 21.13
N GLN A 785 2.16 -29.28 20.08
CA GLN A 785 2.73 -29.33 18.73
C GLN A 785 3.09 -27.94 18.22
N SER A 786 4.13 -27.82 17.41
CA SER A 786 4.53 -26.57 16.79
C SER A 786 5.08 -26.78 15.39
N ILE A 787 4.88 -25.78 14.53
CA ILE A 787 5.49 -25.69 13.21
C ILE A 787 6.13 -24.33 13.06
N TRP A 788 7.40 -24.31 12.70
CA TRP A 788 8.17 -23.08 12.44
C TRP A 788 8.69 -23.08 11.02
N TYR A 789 8.59 -21.94 10.35
CA TYR A 789 8.92 -21.81 8.94
C TYR A 789 10.34 -21.27 8.79
N VAL A 790 11.10 -21.85 7.88
CA VAL A 790 12.46 -21.40 7.56
C VAL A 790 12.41 -20.70 6.22
N TYR A 791 12.91 -19.47 6.21
CA TYR A 791 12.89 -18.59 5.06
C TYR A 791 14.29 -18.37 4.49
N LEU A 792 14.38 -18.43 3.16
CA LEU A 792 15.46 -17.86 2.38
C LEU A 792 14.88 -16.62 1.67
N GLN A 793 15.21 -15.43 2.18
CA GLN A 793 14.55 -14.19 1.77
C GLN A 793 13.03 -14.33 1.98
N ASP A 794 12.20 -14.17 0.94
CA ASP A 794 10.74 -14.33 1.03
C ASP A 794 10.26 -15.76 0.74
N GLN A 795 11.16 -16.67 0.36
CA GLN A 795 10.81 -18.05 0.02
C GLN A 795 10.87 -18.97 1.23
N ARG A 796 9.78 -19.69 1.47
CA ARG A 796 9.73 -20.78 2.46
C ARG A 796 10.48 -21.98 1.90
N ILE A 797 11.53 -22.41 2.59
CA ILE A 797 12.36 -23.55 2.15
C ILE A 797 12.19 -24.79 3.02
N ALA A 798 11.84 -24.62 4.30
CA ALA A 798 11.58 -25.73 5.21
C ALA A 798 10.55 -25.37 6.29
N ARG A 799 10.00 -26.39 6.93
CA ARG A 799 9.30 -26.30 8.21
C ARG A 799 9.94 -27.22 9.24
N ILE A 800 10.05 -26.71 10.46
CA ILE A 800 10.51 -27.43 11.63
C ILE A 800 9.27 -27.83 12.42
N ILE A 801 9.07 -29.13 12.60
CA ILE A 801 7.96 -29.70 13.35
C ILE A 801 8.48 -30.09 14.72
N GLY A 802 7.98 -29.42 15.76
CA GLY A 802 8.21 -29.80 17.14
C GLY A 802 6.98 -30.53 17.68
N ALA A 803 7.10 -31.79 18.09
CA ALA A 803 6.01 -32.55 18.68
C ALA A 803 6.52 -33.39 19.85
N ASN A 804 5.93 -33.22 21.04
CA ASN A 804 6.28 -34.01 22.24
C ASN A 804 7.77 -34.07 22.59
N GLY A 805 8.56 -33.05 22.23
CA GLY A 805 10.01 -32.98 22.47
C GLY A 805 10.89 -33.48 21.32
N ASP A 806 10.30 -34.10 20.28
CA ASP A 806 10.99 -34.47 19.05
C ASP A 806 10.95 -33.33 18.03
N THR A 807 12.02 -33.20 17.24
CA THR A 807 12.12 -32.23 16.15
C THR A 807 12.32 -32.95 14.83
N ALA A 808 11.46 -32.67 13.85
CA ALA A 808 11.60 -33.13 12.47
C ALA A 808 11.65 -31.93 11.52
N VAL A 809 12.31 -32.10 10.37
CA VAL A 809 12.40 -31.07 9.33
C VAL A 809 11.83 -31.61 8.02
N GLU A 810 10.99 -30.82 7.39
CA GLU A 810 10.45 -31.07 6.06
C GLU A 810 10.70 -29.88 5.16
N PHE A 811 10.89 -30.12 3.87
CA PHE A 811 11.29 -29.13 2.89
C PHE A 811 10.16 -28.79 1.94
N TYR A 812 10.00 -27.50 1.65
CA TYR A 812 8.96 -26.97 0.77
C TYR A 812 9.32 -27.07 -0.69
N HIS A 813 8.35 -27.52 -1.49
CA HIS A 813 8.36 -27.41 -2.94
C HIS A 813 7.22 -26.49 -3.38
N ASN A 814 7.59 -25.29 -3.82
CA ASN A 814 6.66 -24.22 -4.13
C ASN A 814 6.51 -24.01 -5.64
N ASP A 815 5.38 -23.45 -6.05
CA ASP A 815 5.17 -22.96 -7.42
C ASP A 815 5.82 -21.57 -7.62
N HIS A 816 5.62 -20.97 -8.80
CA HIS A 816 6.22 -19.68 -9.15
C HIS A 816 5.73 -18.50 -8.31
N LEU A 817 4.62 -18.64 -7.60
CA LEU A 817 4.10 -17.63 -6.66
C LEU A 817 4.55 -17.90 -5.23
N GLY A 818 5.30 -18.98 -4.98
CA GLY A 818 5.71 -19.38 -3.64
C GLY A 818 4.64 -20.16 -2.87
N ARG A 819 3.55 -20.62 -3.52
CA ARG A 819 2.54 -21.49 -2.89
C ARG A 819 3.06 -22.94 -2.82
N PRO A 820 2.95 -23.63 -1.68
CA PRO A 820 3.36 -25.02 -1.55
C PRO A 820 2.51 -25.97 -2.41
N TRP A 821 3.14 -26.79 -3.25
CA TRP A 821 2.46 -27.90 -3.96
C TRP A 821 2.90 -29.27 -3.45
N ALA A 822 4.09 -29.38 -2.84
CA ALA A 822 4.56 -30.59 -2.18
C ALA A 822 5.48 -30.31 -0.98
N LEU A 823 5.65 -31.32 -0.12
CA LEU A 823 6.66 -31.38 0.93
C LEU A 823 7.46 -32.67 0.82
N SER A 824 8.76 -32.59 1.12
CA SER A 824 9.63 -33.77 1.27
C SER A 824 10.25 -33.87 2.66
N ASN A 825 10.41 -35.08 3.20
CA ASN A 825 11.06 -35.31 4.49
C ASN A 825 12.60 -35.22 4.41
N ALA A 826 13.28 -35.50 5.52
CA ALA A 826 14.74 -35.51 5.63
C ALA A 826 15.44 -36.54 4.71
N SER A 827 14.74 -37.60 4.29
CA SER A 827 15.22 -38.62 3.33
C SER A 827 14.92 -38.27 1.86
N GLY A 828 14.32 -37.09 1.63
CA GLY A 828 13.92 -36.64 0.29
C GLY A 828 12.67 -37.33 -0.26
N GLU A 829 11.84 -37.97 0.58
CA GLU A 829 10.61 -38.64 0.14
C GLU A 829 9.40 -37.68 0.22
N LEU A 830 8.45 -37.83 -0.70
CA LEU A 830 7.20 -37.06 -0.72
C LEU A 830 6.31 -37.42 0.49
N VAL A 831 5.98 -36.43 1.33
CA VAL A 831 5.13 -36.63 2.52
C VAL A 831 3.83 -35.84 2.49
N TRP A 832 3.74 -34.81 1.65
CA TRP A 832 2.51 -34.07 1.42
C TRP A 832 2.45 -33.54 0.00
N GLN A 833 1.25 -33.49 -0.58
CA GLN A 833 1.01 -32.98 -1.93
C GLN A 833 -0.42 -32.43 -2.07
N ALA A 834 -0.57 -31.32 -2.81
CA ALA A 834 -1.88 -30.82 -3.24
C ALA A 834 -1.88 -30.41 -4.72
N SER A 835 -3.06 -30.49 -5.35
CA SER A 835 -3.37 -29.84 -6.63
C SER A 835 -4.27 -28.63 -6.39
N TYR A 836 -4.16 -27.60 -7.22
CA TYR A 836 -4.92 -26.37 -7.04
C TYR A 836 -5.64 -25.94 -8.32
N ALA A 837 -6.88 -25.49 -8.16
CA ALA A 837 -7.51 -24.64 -9.16
C ALA A 837 -6.88 -23.23 -9.11
N PRO A 838 -7.03 -22.42 -10.18
CA PRO A 838 -6.36 -21.11 -10.29
C PRO A 838 -6.64 -20.17 -9.11
N PHE A 839 -7.88 -20.12 -8.62
CA PHE A 839 -8.30 -19.25 -7.51
C PHE A 839 -8.08 -19.86 -6.10
N GLY A 840 -7.25 -20.90 -5.99
CA GLY A 840 -6.80 -21.42 -4.69
C GLY A 840 -7.60 -22.61 -4.14
N ASN A 841 -8.72 -22.99 -4.76
CA ASN A 841 -9.43 -24.22 -4.40
C ASN A 841 -8.46 -25.42 -4.49
N ARG A 842 -8.26 -26.12 -3.38
CA ARG A 842 -7.22 -27.15 -3.25
C ARG A 842 -7.80 -28.55 -3.13
N THR A 843 -7.04 -29.53 -3.59
CA THR A 843 -7.30 -30.95 -3.31
C THR A 843 -6.01 -31.59 -2.83
N VAL A 844 -5.98 -32.02 -1.57
CA VAL A 844 -4.84 -32.74 -0.99
C VAL A 844 -4.85 -34.16 -1.53
N LYS A 845 -3.71 -34.59 -2.08
CA LYS A 845 -3.51 -35.91 -2.71
C LYS A 845 -2.69 -36.85 -1.83
N VAL A 846 -1.76 -36.30 -1.05
CA VAL A 846 -0.92 -37.02 -0.10
C VAL A 846 -0.87 -36.22 1.20
N GLU A 847 -1.04 -36.87 2.34
CA GLU A 847 -0.94 -36.27 3.68
C GLU A 847 -0.46 -37.32 4.68
N ASN A 848 0.84 -37.61 4.67
CA ASN A 848 1.49 -38.59 5.54
C ASN A 848 2.16 -37.95 6.77
N THR A 849 1.92 -36.65 6.98
CA THR A 849 2.53 -35.81 8.02
C THR A 849 1.49 -34.79 8.54
N LEU A 850 1.89 -33.90 9.45
CA LEU A 850 1.01 -32.85 9.95
C LEU A 850 0.45 -31.98 8.80
N PRO A 851 -0.85 -31.62 8.85
CA PRO A 851 -1.51 -30.91 7.76
C PRO A 851 -0.80 -29.62 7.35
N GLN A 852 -0.78 -29.35 6.05
CA GLN A 852 -0.32 -28.07 5.52
C GLN A 852 -1.51 -27.10 5.37
N TRP A 853 -1.41 -25.91 5.95
CA TRP A 853 -2.49 -24.91 5.88
C TRP A 853 -2.16 -23.75 4.96
N LEU A 854 -0.91 -23.58 4.56
CA LEU A 854 -0.51 -22.50 3.66
C LEU A 854 -1.12 -22.69 2.27
N GLY A 855 -1.61 -21.60 1.68
CA GLY A 855 -2.15 -21.54 0.33
C GLY A 855 -1.36 -20.58 -0.55
N LEU A 856 -2.10 -19.75 -1.30
CA LEU A 856 -1.51 -18.58 -1.96
C LEU A 856 -0.77 -17.70 -0.93
N PRO A 857 0.20 -16.87 -1.34
CA PRO A 857 0.93 -16.00 -0.40
C PRO A 857 -0.01 -15.23 0.52
N GLY A 858 0.33 -15.19 1.82
CA GLY A 858 -0.52 -14.62 2.88
C GLY A 858 -1.58 -15.55 3.48
N GLN A 859 -1.96 -16.62 2.77
CA GLN A 859 -3.16 -17.39 3.11
C GLN A 859 -2.93 -18.59 4.04
N LEU A 860 -3.84 -18.75 5.00
CA LEU A 860 -3.98 -19.93 5.86
C LEU A 860 -5.39 -20.52 5.73
N TYR A 861 -5.48 -21.81 5.40
CA TYR A 861 -6.76 -22.50 5.26
C TYR A 861 -7.40 -22.80 6.62
N ASP A 862 -8.62 -22.31 6.82
CA ASP A 862 -9.47 -22.65 7.95
C ASP A 862 -10.46 -23.72 7.52
N ARG A 863 -10.06 -24.98 7.74
CA ARG A 863 -10.83 -26.17 7.32
C ARG A 863 -12.24 -26.17 7.89
N GLU A 864 -12.39 -25.66 9.10
CA GLU A 864 -13.62 -25.61 9.86
C GLU A 864 -14.70 -24.71 9.23
N SER A 865 -14.31 -23.60 8.59
CA SER A 865 -15.23 -22.69 7.88
C SER A 865 -15.22 -22.92 6.36
N GLY A 866 -14.13 -23.48 5.84
CA GLY A 866 -13.87 -23.63 4.41
C GLY A 866 -13.31 -22.35 3.76
N PHE A 867 -13.04 -21.30 4.54
CA PHE A 867 -12.44 -20.05 4.06
C PHE A 867 -10.92 -20.02 4.30
N TRP A 868 -10.29 -19.01 3.73
CA TRP A 868 -8.87 -18.72 3.93
C TRP A 868 -8.73 -17.43 4.71
N TYR A 869 -8.04 -17.48 5.84
CA TYR A 869 -7.51 -16.27 6.44
C TYR A 869 -6.45 -15.67 5.50
N ASN A 870 -6.56 -14.37 5.20
CA ASN A 870 -5.56 -13.64 4.41
C ASN A 870 -5.25 -12.28 5.06
N TYR A 871 -4.53 -12.35 6.17
CA TYR A 871 -4.01 -11.20 6.90
C TYR A 871 -5.06 -10.16 7.31
N GLN A 872 -5.34 -9.12 6.51
CA GLN A 872 -6.33 -8.08 6.82
C GLN A 872 -7.74 -8.41 6.34
N ARG A 873 -7.89 -9.49 5.57
CA ARG A 873 -9.18 -9.99 5.07
C ARG A 873 -9.28 -11.51 5.19
N ASP A 874 -10.43 -12.03 4.82
CA ASP A 874 -10.71 -13.46 4.67
C ASP A 874 -11.19 -13.71 3.24
N TYR A 875 -10.82 -14.84 2.68
CA TYR A 875 -10.94 -15.15 1.25
C TYR A 875 -11.72 -16.44 1.04
N ASP A 876 -12.67 -16.41 0.10
CA ASP A 876 -13.38 -17.59 -0.37
C ASP A 876 -12.83 -18.02 -1.73
N SER A 877 -12.10 -19.14 -1.74
CA SER A 877 -11.50 -19.67 -2.96
C SER A 877 -12.52 -20.23 -3.95
N ASP A 878 -13.75 -20.54 -3.50
CA ASP A 878 -14.79 -21.04 -4.38
C ASP A 878 -15.36 -19.91 -5.25
N SER A 879 -15.81 -18.82 -4.62
CA SER A 879 -16.23 -17.61 -5.35
C SER A 879 -15.05 -16.85 -5.97
N GLY A 880 -13.84 -17.02 -5.43
CA GLY A 880 -12.62 -16.35 -5.89
C GLY A 880 -12.51 -14.89 -5.44
N ARG A 881 -13.05 -14.57 -4.26
CA ARG A 881 -13.24 -13.19 -3.76
C ARG A 881 -12.99 -13.06 -2.27
N TYR A 882 -12.76 -11.84 -1.81
CA TYR A 882 -12.73 -11.51 -0.39
C TYR A 882 -14.13 -11.45 0.22
N LEU A 883 -14.21 -11.76 1.51
CA LEU A 883 -15.43 -11.70 2.32
C LEU A 883 -15.75 -10.29 2.84
N GLN A 884 -14.76 -9.40 2.77
CA GLN A 884 -14.86 -8.00 3.16
C GLN A 884 -14.37 -7.12 2.01
N GLY A 885 -14.92 -5.91 1.96
CA GLY A 885 -14.30 -4.81 1.25
C GLY A 885 -12.86 -4.57 1.65
N ASP A 886 -12.05 -4.12 0.71
CA ASP A 886 -10.69 -3.67 1.00
C ASP A 886 -10.69 -2.52 2.02
N PRO A 887 -10.00 -2.65 3.16
CA PRO A 887 -9.87 -1.57 4.14
C PRO A 887 -9.25 -0.29 3.57
N LEU A 888 -8.46 -0.38 2.50
CA LEU A 888 -7.91 0.79 1.79
C LEU A 888 -8.93 1.44 0.82
N GLY A 889 -10.14 0.90 0.73
CA GLY A 889 -11.15 1.31 -0.24
C GLY A 889 -10.62 1.14 -1.68
N VAL A 890 -10.90 2.12 -2.54
CA VAL A 890 -10.49 2.10 -3.96
C VAL A 890 -8.97 2.12 -4.17
N GLN A 891 -8.16 2.46 -3.15
CA GLN A 891 -6.70 2.35 -3.22
C GLN A 891 -6.24 0.88 -3.26
N GLY A 892 -7.00 -0.04 -2.67
CA GLY A 892 -6.79 -1.50 -2.77
C GLY A 892 -7.19 -2.09 -4.13
N GLY A 893 -7.89 -1.30 -4.95
CA GLY A 893 -8.41 -1.64 -6.26
C GLY A 893 -9.87 -1.19 -6.42
N LEU A 894 -10.26 -0.86 -7.65
CA LEU A 894 -11.61 -0.34 -7.95
C LEU A 894 -12.74 -1.32 -7.58
N ASN A 895 -12.47 -2.63 -7.67
CA ASN A 895 -13.34 -3.66 -7.13
C ASN A 895 -12.75 -4.18 -5.83
N THR A 896 -13.27 -3.67 -4.73
CA THR A 896 -12.73 -3.86 -3.39
C THR A 896 -12.89 -5.26 -2.81
N TYR A 897 -13.57 -6.19 -3.52
CA TYR A 897 -13.68 -7.60 -3.15
C TYR A 897 -12.85 -8.54 -4.05
N MET A 898 -12.21 -8.00 -5.09
CA MET A 898 -11.51 -8.80 -6.09
C MET A 898 -10.16 -9.28 -5.56
N TYR A 899 -9.86 -10.57 -5.72
CA TYR A 899 -8.54 -11.10 -5.45
C TYR A 899 -7.64 -10.94 -6.68
N ALA A 900 -6.46 -10.34 -6.50
CA ALA A 900 -5.36 -10.37 -7.46
C ALA A 900 -5.72 -9.93 -8.89
N GLY A 901 -6.57 -8.91 -9.05
CA GLY A 901 -6.98 -8.44 -10.38
C GLY A 901 -7.75 -9.49 -11.21
N ALA A 902 -8.33 -10.51 -10.59
CA ALA A 902 -8.85 -11.72 -11.24
C ALA A 902 -7.79 -12.48 -12.06
N ASN A 903 -6.51 -12.32 -11.71
CA ASN A 903 -5.36 -13.03 -12.28
C ASN A 903 -4.48 -13.61 -11.16
N PRO A 904 -4.98 -14.65 -10.47
CA PRO A 904 -4.32 -15.27 -9.32
C PRO A 904 -3.09 -16.10 -9.69
N LEU A 905 -2.77 -16.22 -10.98
CA LEU A 905 -1.60 -16.93 -11.51
C LEU A 905 -0.42 -16.00 -11.76
N ARG A 906 -0.64 -14.69 -11.68
CA ARG A 906 0.38 -13.67 -11.83
C ARG A 906 0.51 -12.85 -10.56
N PHE A 907 -0.60 -12.34 -10.05
CA PHE A 907 -0.60 -11.47 -8.88
C PHE A 907 -0.96 -12.23 -7.60
N THR A 908 -0.51 -11.71 -6.47
CA THR A 908 -0.74 -12.25 -5.13
C THR A 908 -1.11 -11.09 -4.21
N ASP A 909 -1.88 -11.33 -3.16
CA ASP A 909 -2.19 -10.30 -2.17
C ASP A 909 -1.87 -10.85 -0.77
N PRO A 910 -0.59 -10.81 -0.35
CA PRO A 910 -0.13 -11.43 0.89
C PRO A 910 -0.70 -10.79 2.17
N TYR A 911 -1.19 -9.55 2.06
CA TYR A 911 -1.70 -8.78 3.20
C TYR A 911 -3.23 -8.62 3.16
N GLY A 912 -3.89 -9.05 2.09
CA GLY A 912 -5.31 -8.81 1.92
C GLY A 912 -5.65 -7.32 1.81
N LEU A 913 -4.82 -6.51 1.15
CA LEU A 913 -5.00 -5.04 1.02
C LEU A 913 -4.70 -4.51 -0.38
N PHE A 914 -3.71 -5.10 -1.05
CA PHE A 914 -3.32 -4.68 -2.38
C PHE A 914 -2.61 -5.85 -3.03
N PHE A 915 -2.92 -6.12 -4.29
CA PHE A 915 -2.28 -7.22 -4.99
C PHE A 915 -0.94 -6.78 -5.59
N PHE A 916 0.09 -7.54 -5.26
CA PHE A 916 1.42 -7.43 -5.81
C PHE A 916 1.53 -8.35 -7.03
N GLY A 917 2.16 -7.89 -8.09
CA GLY A 917 2.60 -8.78 -9.17
C GLY A 917 3.69 -9.72 -8.68
N PRO A 918 4.18 -10.62 -9.54
CA PRO A 918 5.57 -11.03 -9.40
C PRO A 918 6.31 -9.69 -9.34
N VAL A 919 7.02 -9.42 -8.24
CA VAL A 919 7.90 -8.27 -8.09
C VAL A 919 8.46 -7.97 -9.47
N CYS A 920 8.18 -6.77 -10.00
CA CYS A 920 8.53 -6.40 -11.35
C CYS A 920 9.89 -7.02 -11.69
N GLY A 921 9.89 -7.98 -12.62
CA GLY A 921 11.06 -8.21 -13.44
C GLY A 921 11.28 -6.95 -14.26
N SER A 922 11.87 -5.92 -13.64
CA SER A 922 12.40 -4.68 -14.21
C SER A 922 12.64 -3.65 -13.10
N GLY A 923 13.56 -3.99 -12.20
CA GLY A 923 14.01 -3.09 -11.15
C GLY A 923 14.96 -3.80 -10.22
N ALA A 924 16.16 -4.12 -10.72
CA ALA A 924 17.28 -4.46 -9.84
C ALA A 924 17.65 -3.33 -8.85
N SER A 925 16.94 -2.20 -8.90
CA SER A 925 17.00 -1.11 -7.94
C SER A 925 16.41 -1.46 -6.57
N ALA A 926 15.63 -2.53 -6.39
CA ALA A 926 15.07 -2.87 -5.08
C ALA A 926 16.10 -3.47 -4.09
N ARG A 927 17.35 -3.75 -4.51
CA ARG A 927 18.35 -4.42 -3.66
C ARG A 927 19.65 -3.68 -3.40
N PHE A 928 19.84 -2.48 -3.94
CA PHE A 928 21.10 -1.77 -3.80
C PHE A 928 20.88 -0.32 -3.41
N VAL A 929 20.81 -0.03 -2.10
CA VAL A 929 21.68 0.99 -1.48
C VAL A 929 22.13 0.56 -0.08
N PRO A 930 23.45 0.55 0.16
CA PRO A 930 24.03 0.27 1.46
C PRO A 930 24.49 1.55 2.15
N ASP A 931 23.61 2.15 2.92
CA ASP A 931 23.93 3.05 4.01
C ASP A 931 23.42 2.51 5.36
N GLY A 932 23.10 1.20 5.41
CA GLY A 932 22.61 0.55 6.63
C GLY A 932 21.24 1.06 7.07
N ARG A 933 20.55 1.76 6.18
CA ARG A 933 19.12 2.10 6.21
C ARG A 933 18.60 1.75 4.80
N PHE A 934 17.44 1.09 4.70
CA PHE A 934 16.85 0.77 3.39
C PHE A 934 16.41 2.07 2.69
N THR A 935 17.23 2.61 1.79
CA THR A 935 16.83 3.67 0.85
C THR A 935 17.82 3.76 -0.29
N ASP A 936 17.48 3.28 -1.49
CA ASP A 936 17.49 4.11 -2.71
C ASP A 936 17.07 3.28 -3.93
N ALA A 937 15.85 3.52 -4.43
CA ALA A 937 15.50 3.22 -5.81
C ALA A 937 15.69 4.44 -6.73
N CYS A 938 16.22 5.57 -6.23
CA CYS A 938 16.09 6.85 -6.92
C CYS A 938 17.26 7.82 -6.66
N GLN A 939 18.46 7.52 -7.17
CA GLN A 939 19.44 8.58 -7.49
C GLN A 939 19.60 8.69 -9.02
N LYS A 940 18.83 9.66 -9.57
CA LYS A 940 18.53 10.01 -10.99
C LYS A 940 17.55 9.02 -11.66
N HIS A 941 16.22 9.05 -11.56
CA HIS A 941 15.13 10.06 -11.43
C HIS A 941 14.93 11.03 -12.61
N ASP A 942 14.83 10.50 -13.84
CA ASP A 942 14.37 11.34 -14.97
C ASP A 942 12.90 11.15 -15.38
N ASP A 943 12.07 10.26 -14.80
CA ASP A 943 10.63 10.20 -15.16
C ASP A 943 9.78 9.31 -14.22
N CYS A 944 9.85 9.49 -12.90
CA CYS A 944 8.80 8.95 -12.02
C CYS A 944 7.58 9.88 -12.09
N TYR A 945 6.76 9.76 -13.14
CA TYR A 945 5.49 10.51 -13.22
C TYR A 945 4.52 10.04 -12.13
N GLY A 946 4.02 11.03 -11.36
CA GLY A 946 2.60 11.08 -11.01
C GLY A 946 2.17 10.97 -9.54
N GLY A 947 3.03 11.20 -8.55
CA GLY A 947 2.54 11.23 -7.16
C GLY A 947 3.50 11.61 -6.04
N CYS A 948 4.78 11.87 -6.30
CA CYS A 948 5.73 12.30 -5.26
C CYS A 948 6.17 13.74 -5.55
N GLY A 949 6.01 14.62 -4.57
CA GLY A 949 6.28 16.05 -4.66
C GLY A 949 7.74 16.41 -4.95
N ASN A 950 7.94 17.69 -5.25
CA ASN A 950 9.11 18.26 -5.94
C ASN A 950 10.36 18.52 -5.05
N SER A 951 10.86 17.58 -4.24
CA SER A 951 12.20 17.74 -3.64
C SER A 951 12.87 16.44 -3.17
N LYS A 952 14.21 16.45 -3.16
CA LYS A 952 15.08 15.36 -2.67
C LYS A 952 14.81 15.00 -1.19
N GLU A 953 14.43 15.99 -0.37
CA GLU A 953 14.10 15.81 1.06
C GLU A 953 12.77 15.06 1.27
N GLN A 954 11.78 15.17 0.36
CA GLN A 954 10.54 14.37 0.41
C GLN A 954 10.76 12.87 0.13
N CYS A 955 11.87 12.51 -0.52
CA CYS A 955 12.24 11.12 -0.81
C CYS A 955 12.96 10.45 0.38
N ASP A 956 13.79 11.21 1.11
CA ASP A 956 14.63 10.70 2.21
C ASP A 956 13.82 10.53 3.53
N LEU A 957 12.75 11.32 3.73
CA LEU A 957 11.89 11.26 4.92
C LEU A 957 10.81 10.14 4.89
N ASN A 958 10.38 9.70 3.70
CA ASN A 958 9.34 8.68 3.54
C ASN A 958 9.82 7.23 3.75
N LEU A 959 11.12 7.02 4.07
CA LEU A 959 11.72 5.69 4.11
C LEU A 959 12.56 5.39 5.37
N CYS A 960 12.55 6.26 6.39
CA CYS A 960 13.16 5.94 7.68
C CYS A 960 12.25 5.09 8.57
N THR A 961 12.22 3.77 8.30
CA THR A 961 12.31 2.63 9.24
C THR A 961 11.73 1.39 8.55
N ASP A 962 12.48 0.28 8.54
CA ASP A 962 12.04 -1.06 8.09
C ASP A 962 10.95 -1.71 8.97
N GLY A 963 10.22 -0.88 9.70
CA GLY A 963 8.90 -1.17 10.22
C GLY A 963 7.85 -0.26 9.59
N ALA A 964 8.11 1.02 9.30
CA ALA A 964 7.10 2.05 9.02
C ALA A 964 6.44 2.06 7.63
N CYS A 965 7.00 1.47 6.57
CA CYS A 965 6.19 1.29 5.35
C CYS A 965 5.13 0.20 5.57
N LEU A 966 5.52 -0.94 6.14
CA LEU A 966 4.59 -2.01 6.50
C LEU A 966 3.67 -1.63 7.68
N TYR A 967 4.18 -0.93 8.70
CA TYR A 967 3.39 -0.36 9.78
C TYR A 967 2.56 0.83 9.31
N GLY A 968 2.98 1.62 8.34
CA GLY A 968 2.22 2.72 7.76
C GLY A 968 1.08 2.22 6.87
N PHE A 969 1.33 1.16 6.08
CA PHE A 969 0.30 0.40 5.34
C PHE A 969 -0.60 -0.45 6.24
N MET A 970 -0.14 -0.87 7.42
CA MET A 970 -0.96 -1.60 8.39
C MET A 970 -1.71 -0.68 9.35
N LEU A 971 -1.15 0.48 9.69
CA LEU A 971 -1.85 1.56 10.40
C LEU A 971 -2.87 2.23 9.46
N SER A 972 -2.62 2.31 8.14
CA SER A 972 -3.59 2.83 7.17
C SER A 972 -4.89 2.00 7.09
N THR A 973 -4.88 0.73 7.52
CA THR A 973 -6.12 -0.06 7.66
C THR A 973 -7.04 0.43 8.78
N VAL A 974 -6.49 1.21 9.72
CA VAL A 974 -7.26 1.93 10.73
C VAL A 974 -7.72 3.29 10.18
N PHE A 975 -7.04 3.83 9.15
CA PHE A 975 -7.39 5.04 8.43
C PHE A 975 -8.10 4.70 7.10
N SER A 976 -9.30 4.11 7.17
CA SER A 976 -10.21 4.25 6.02
C SER A 976 -10.47 5.76 5.87
N GLY A 977 -10.20 6.36 4.71
CA GLY A 977 -10.49 7.78 4.47
C GLY A 977 -9.31 8.75 4.46
N ALA A 978 -8.07 8.31 4.66
CA ALA A 978 -6.94 9.21 4.42
C ALA A 978 -6.71 9.41 2.91
N SER A 979 -7.17 10.55 2.38
CA SER A 979 -6.49 11.24 1.27
C SER A 979 -4.98 11.29 1.54
N GLY A 980 -4.15 11.34 0.50
CA GLY A 980 -2.68 11.31 0.56
C GLY A 980 -1.99 12.22 1.59
N ASN A 981 -2.72 13.11 2.25
CA ASN A 981 -2.24 14.05 3.26
C ASN A 981 -2.04 13.47 4.68
N ALA A 982 -2.57 12.28 5.03
CA ALA A 982 -2.34 11.75 6.40
C ALA A 982 -0.88 11.28 6.62
N PHE A 983 -0.18 10.93 5.53
CA PHE A 983 1.27 10.75 5.55
C PHE A 983 1.98 12.11 5.60
N ASP A 984 1.53 13.11 4.84
CA ASP A 984 2.11 14.46 4.83
C ASP A 984 1.98 15.21 6.18
N ASP A 985 0.91 15.02 6.96
CA ASP A 985 0.72 15.75 8.23
C ASP A 985 1.41 15.07 9.43
N ALA A 986 1.75 13.77 9.34
CA ALA A 986 2.75 13.14 10.22
C ALA A 986 4.17 13.59 9.83
N GLN A 987 4.39 13.93 8.56
CA GLN A 987 5.64 14.43 8.00
C GLN A 987 5.91 15.90 8.38
N LYS A 988 4.88 16.75 8.44
CA LYS A 988 5.01 18.16 8.90
C LYS A 988 5.57 18.34 10.31
N GLY A 989 5.30 17.39 11.21
CA GLY A 989 5.89 17.38 12.56
C GLY A 989 7.38 17.04 12.58
N CYS A 990 7.89 16.40 11.52
CA CYS A 990 9.31 16.10 11.30
C CYS A 990 10.00 17.15 10.41
N ASP A 991 9.28 17.76 9.46
CA ASP A 991 9.78 18.84 8.59
C ASP A 991 10.09 20.10 9.38
N ASP A 992 9.35 20.36 10.46
CA ASP A 992 9.70 21.47 11.33
C ASP A 992 11.08 21.27 11.97
N CYS A 993 11.59 20.02 12.10
CA CYS A 993 12.75 19.52 12.89
C CYS A 993 14.16 19.57 12.26
N GLU A 994 14.31 19.68 10.93
CA GLU A 994 15.61 19.84 10.25
C GLU A 994 15.96 21.31 10.04
#